data_AF-A0A960SWR1-F1
#
_entry.id   AF-A0A960SWR1-F1
#
_cell.length_a   1.000
_cell.length_b   1.000
_cell.length_c   1.000
_cell.angle_alpha   90.00
_cell.angle_beta   90.00
_cell.angle_gamma   90.00
#
_symmetry.space_group_name_H-M   'P 1'
#
loop_
_entity.id
_entity.type
_entity.pdbx_description
1 polymer ?
#
loop_
_entity_poly.entity_id
_entity_poly.type
_entity_poly.pdbx_seq_one_letter_code
_entity_poly.pdbx_strand_id
1 'polypeptide(L)'
;MKSTTRFLLGLSAAASLSALPSRGAEPPSAFTRTYTRSGGDVHVDFILTSVRGPAFEVYLHEGGSAYQPFTTDRPARTYLGTVQEFPGAVAAGQLLGDGTVRTAILFEDGTTWRGTGTSLTIPSPASWTPKYPTSLIGEGGAGSDVHAAEVGLDLTYTYFNQAGQDPAEALERAEWSLIETNAAYLRDAAIFERLGRVIIRTESSDDRSTSLSDFKNEWNNVMPADLPGSNHDLAATVVVTGSSGLAYVGSVGTSNRYSWNSIRGSSTDGSFCTVWRHEGGHNWGAGHSEGGAPEGPTIMSGNGLSRFSSSDLAVMVSHRNSRAPGLLDHLGAWPTPLPPRANADRGKALGNGSPLTLDVLANDSDTNGDAVSIHSFETTSERGGTITLLSASGPGEDDRLSYVADPAFTDGIDWFTYRIEDATGRQAVAHVMLLPPPQQPDFDVVADVVSLADGEWTAAAVWDNAEAAGAGHNYQIRSGNTVDAPVSGSVTFPGDSIRVSGTLRLRHTSAGGNTTQSLDLKPLVLDDGAMLQSYNTSLGNVSRMLNSAVAVPSGGATIRIQSDSGGAYSNTLSLNGGLFGSGNVDLTGSLQGVSGERRKLSLDSPESLFSGNWTVGGDGGDNSRRLFLIANAARSLGTGNVTLGTRAQLRNAVPHGIDSVASVELTTATSTLELVEPWLNPGAGLVVAAGTLDLGAGHSRVGDLQVGGFSLAVGTYGAADLTNLGSGATILGSGTLSVGPFPPDAISISNGSSADAATWSHALATPVAGTQGEGLSYLIRDFTVTSNDPSSNQQAFVGRSLRIGDAGVLDLARTHNATNQNVSYDLPPLEMEDGGTVRFRASVGSATHSITCPLVVSGETSIRLNGGSYSNNASLAGGISGSGTIAVVSDSNAGSSSGNVRRLTISFADNPFVGTWTVDHSASGDDFCALASSAAGALGTGSVVVGTRSRLVNDHEQGIDSLVSVKLATSTSLLKLTHPWNNPDAALVVQGGTLDLGEGHSVVGTMEHAGALVPAGTYDSADLAAIGIAATSGGFLTVSEPLAGGVSAYADWIASFPAIGSPAERGYLADPDHDKYPNLIEYLLDSDPSSSSGIPAIEWLETSGGILFRFTRVKDATITSVVETSADPAGEWSDAAPAWISETDHGGSVTVSVTIPLPLDPARLFARLRVMAN
;
A
#
# COMPACT_ATOMS: atom_id res chain seq x y z
N MET A 1 -2.80 26.11 28.05
CA MET A 1 -3.30 26.81 29.26
C MET A 1 -4.82 26.77 29.27
N LYS A 2 -5.41 25.76 29.95
CA LYS A 2 -6.76 25.67 30.54
C LYS A 2 -7.01 24.19 30.84
N SER A 3 -6.66 23.84 32.06
CA SER A 3 -6.90 22.54 32.69
C SER A 3 -8.40 22.43 33.02
N THR A 4 -8.99 21.28 32.68
CA THR A 4 -10.28 20.87 33.24
C THR A 4 -10.11 19.46 33.79
N THR A 5 -10.07 19.42 35.12
CA THR A 5 -9.89 18.29 36.01
C THR A 5 -10.93 17.18 35.78
N ARG A 6 -10.48 15.95 35.45
CA ARG A 6 -11.27 14.72 35.65
C ARG A 6 -10.72 13.96 36.86
N PHE A 7 -11.63 13.59 37.74
CA PHE A 7 -11.40 12.85 38.99
C PHE A 7 -10.72 11.50 38.71
N LEU A 8 -9.44 11.37 39.09
CA LEU A 8 -8.88 10.06 39.43
C LEU A 8 -9.25 9.77 40.90
N LEU A 9 -10.07 8.75 41.11
CA LEU A 9 -10.16 8.07 42.41
C LEU A 9 -8.83 7.35 42.63
N GLY A 10 -7.96 7.97 43.44
CA GLY A 10 -6.76 7.33 43.93
C GLY A 10 -7.11 6.19 44.90
N LEU A 11 -6.80 4.96 44.51
CA LEU A 11 -6.45 3.90 45.44
C LEU A 11 -4.94 3.63 45.30
N SER A 12 -4.13 4.45 45.96
CA SER A 12 -2.74 4.10 46.26
C SER A 12 -2.71 3.27 47.53
N ALA A 13 -2.79 1.96 47.38
CA ALA A 13 -2.37 1.01 48.41
C ALA A 13 -1.20 0.19 47.85
N ALA A 14 -0.01 0.79 47.88
CA ALA A 14 1.24 0.03 47.72
C ALA A 14 1.42 -0.85 48.97
N ALA A 15 0.85 -2.05 48.94
CA ALA A 15 1.18 -3.08 49.91
C ALA A 15 2.56 -3.65 49.55
N SER A 16 3.60 -3.15 50.22
CA SER A 16 4.88 -3.86 50.28
C SER A 16 4.64 -5.23 50.91
N LEU A 17 4.78 -6.30 50.12
CA LEU A 17 4.50 -7.68 50.52
C LEU A 17 5.55 -8.14 51.57
N SER A 18 5.30 -7.90 52.86
CA SER A 18 6.20 -8.28 53.96
C SER A 18 5.77 -9.54 54.74
N ALA A 19 4.77 -10.29 54.26
CA ALA A 19 4.46 -11.64 54.76
C ALA A 19 3.96 -12.52 53.61
N LEU A 20 4.67 -13.62 53.32
CA LEU A 20 4.33 -14.54 52.23
C LEU A 20 3.15 -15.45 52.66
N PRO A 21 2.05 -15.52 51.89
CA PRO A 21 0.98 -16.46 52.16
C PRO A 21 1.45 -17.89 51.85
N SER A 22 1.27 -18.82 52.79
CA SER A 22 1.48 -20.26 52.61
C SER A 22 0.71 -20.82 51.40
N ARG A 23 1.09 -21.99 50.86
CA ARG A 23 0.43 -22.64 49.70
C ARG A 23 -1.11 -22.71 49.82
N GLY A 24 -1.66 -22.89 51.02
CA GLY A 24 -3.12 -22.95 51.28
C GLY A 24 -3.80 -21.62 51.63
N ALA A 25 -3.12 -20.47 51.54
CA ALA A 25 -3.74 -19.16 51.76
C ALA A 25 -4.30 -18.59 50.44
N GLU A 26 -5.38 -17.81 50.56
CA GLU A 26 -6.03 -17.15 49.43
C GLU A 26 -5.04 -16.27 48.64
N PRO A 27 -4.95 -16.43 47.31
CA PRO A 27 -4.08 -15.61 46.48
C PRO A 27 -4.58 -14.17 46.38
N PRO A 28 -3.68 -13.18 46.22
CA PRO A 28 -4.09 -11.81 45.95
C PRO A 28 -4.88 -11.72 44.63
N SER A 29 -5.93 -10.90 44.59
CA SER A 29 -6.73 -10.70 43.39
C SER A 29 -5.98 -9.99 42.26
N ALA A 30 -4.97 -9.18 42.62
CA ALA A 30 -4.04 -8.55 41.69
C ALA A 30 -2.72 -8.18 42.39
N PHE A 31 -1.62 -8.09 41.63
CA PHE A 31 -0.34 -7.55 42.11
C PHE A 31 0.57 -7.15 40.94
N THR A 32 1.51 -6.24 41.19
CA THR A 32 2.55 -5.86 40.22
C THR A 32 3.86 -6.57 40.52
N ARG A 33 4.54 -7.06 39.49
CA ARG A 33 5.87 -7.69 39.58
C ARG A 33 6.89 -6.92 38.74
N THR A 34 8.02 -6.60 39.36
CA THR A 34 9.16 -5.95 38.68
C THR A 34 10.23 -6.97 38.30
N TYR A 35 10.69 -6.90 37.05
CA TYR A 35 11.83 -7.66 36.51
C TYR A 35 12.92 -6.69 36.07
N THR A 36 14.08 -6.74 36.75
CA THR A 36 15.20 -5.86 36.45
C THR A 36 16.09 -6.45 35.36
N ARG A 37 16.38 -5.65 34.33
CA ARG A 37 17.29 -5.99 33.22
C ARG A 37 18.18 -4.80 32.86
N SER A 38 19.22 -5.05 32.06
CA SER A 38 20.16 -4.02 31.60
C SER A 38 19.51 -2.88 30.78
N GLY A 39 18.35 -3.13 30.17
CA GLY A 39 17.59 -2.17 29.37
C GLY A 39 16.43 -1.48 30.11
N GLY A 40 16.43 -1.48 31.45
CA GLY A 40 15.38 -0.87 32.28
C GLY A 40 14.39 -1.89 32.86
N ASP A 41 13.80 -1.56 34.00
CA ASP A 41 12.83 -2.42 34.69
C ASP A 41 11.59 -2.68 33.84
N VAL A 42 11.01 -3.87 33.98
CA VAL A 42 9.75 -4.27 33.35
C VAL A 42 8.73 -4.57 34.42
N HIS A 43 7.56 -3.95 34.34
CA HIS A 43 6.48 -4.08 35.31
C HIS A 43 5.31 -4.85 34.70
N VAL A 44 4.94 -5.95 35.34
CA VAL A 44 3.81 -6.79 34.94
C VAL A 44 2.71 -6.69 35.99
N ASP A 45 1.55 -6.21 35.59
CA ASP A 45 0.35 -6.12 36.41
C ASP A 45 -0.49 -7.39 36.24
N PHE A 46 -0.43 -8.28 37.22
CA PHE A 46 -1.15 -9.54 37.22
C PHE A 46 -2.53 -9.41 37.87
N ILE A 47 -3.53 -10.04 37.23
CA ILE A 47 -4.90 -10.19 37.71
C ILE A 47 -5.21 -11.69 37.82
N LEU A 48 -5.73 -12.10 38.97
CA LEU A 48 -6.04 -13.49 39.27
C LEU A 48 -7.05 -14.02 38.24
N THR A 49 -6.64 -15.04 37.50
CA THR A 49 -7.44 -15.66 36.43
C THR A 49 -7.36 -17.17 36.60
N SER A 50 -8.43 -17.77 37.13
CA SER A 50 -8.48 -19.21 37.31
C SER A 50 -8.77 -19.91 35.99
N VAL A 51 -8.02 -20.96 35.70
CA VAL A 51 -8.34 -21.89 34.61
C VAL A 51 -9.32 -22.98 35.06
N ARG A 52 -9.63 -23.11 36.36
CA ARG A 52 -10.61 -24.10 36.86
C ARG A 52 -12.01 -23.71 36.39
N GLY A 53 -12.65 -24.56 35.59
CA GLY A 53 -14.00 -24.35 35.07
C GLY A 53 -15.11 -24.77 36.05
N PRO A 54 -16.39 -24.55 35.70
CA PRO A 54 -17.52 -24.93 36.53
C PRO A 54 -17.63 -26.44 36.81
N ALA A 55 -17.16 -27.29 35.88
CA ALA A 55 -17.12 -28.76 36.05
C ALA A 55 -15.76 -29.27 36.54
N PHE A 56 -14.94 -28.42 37.16
CA PHE A 56 -13.62 -28.81 37.63
C PHE A 56 -13.70 -29.91 38.70
N GLU A 57 -13.09 -31.06 38.42
CA GLU A 57 -13.02 -32.21 39.32
C GLU A 57 -11.71 -32.97 39.12
N VAL A 58 -11.16 -33.57 40.18
CA VAL A 58 -9.89 -34.29 40.12
C VAL A 58 -10.07 -35.69 40.70
N TYR A 59 -9.51 -36.71 40.03
CA TYR A 59 -9.46 -38.08 40.51
C TYR A 59 -8.03 -38.63 40.50
N LEU A 60 -7.68 -39.35 41.55
CA LEU A 60 -6.49 -40.21 41.57
C LEU A 60 -6.89 -41.58 41.05
N HIS A 61 -6.18 -42.09 40.06
CA HIS A 61 -6.35 -43.44 39.55
C HIS A 61 -5.29 -44.35 40.18
N GLU A 62 -5.73 -45.19 41.12
CA GLU A 62 -4.89 -46.08 41.94
C GLU A 62 -4.71 -47.48 41.30
N GLY A 63 -5.08 -47.62 40.03
CA GLY A 63 -5.06 -48.87 39.28
C GLY A 63 -6.39 -49.62 39.26
N GLY A 64 -6.58 -50.51 38.28
CA GLY A 64 -7.83 -51.23 38.07
C GLY A 64 -9.00 -50.28 37.78
N SER A 65 -10.12 -50.46 38.47
CA SER A 65 -11.31 -49.59 38.39
C SER A 65 -11.38 -48.55 39.52
N ALA A 66 -10.29 -48.33 40.28
CA ALA A 66 -10.28 -47.46 41.45
C ALA A 66 -9.96 -46.00 41.08
N TYR A 67 -10.98 -45.14 41.11
CA TYR A 67 -10.84 -43.68 40.99
C TYR A 67 -11.29 -43.00 42.28
N GLN A 68 -10.35 -42.37 43.00
CA GLN A 68 -10.62 -41.65 44.24
C GLN A 68 -10.76 -40.15 43.97
N PRO A 69 -11.88 -39.51 44.34
CA PRO A 69 -11.99 -38.05 44.29
C PRO A 69 -10.87 -37.39 45.09
N PHE A 70 -10.23 -36.39 44.50
CA PHE A 70 -9.20 -35.59 45.15
C PHE A 70 -9.65 -34.14 45.22
N THR A 71 -9.62 -33.57 46.43
CA THR A 71 -9.83 -32.13 46.64
C THR A 71 -8.52 -31.54 47.12
N THR A 72 -7.96 -30.65 46.32
CA THR A 72 -6.78 -29.87 46.72
C THR A 72 -7.18 -28.81 47.74
N ASP A 73 -6.35 -28.62 48.78
CA ASP A 73 -6.43 -27.49 49.70
C ASP A 73 -5.76 -26.23 49.14
N ARG A 74 -5.14 -26.33 47.96
CA ARG A 74 -4.47 -25.22 47.27
C ARG A 74 -5.43 -24.52 46.31
N PRO A 75 -5.75 -23.22 46.53
CA PRO A 75 -6.53 -22.44 45.58
C PRO A 75 -5.80 -22.31 44.23
N ALA A 76 -6.52 -22.00 43.16
CA ALA A 76 -5.89 -21.71 41.87
C ALA A 76 -5.07 -20.41 41.97
N ARG A 77 -3.82 -20.42 41.52
CA ARG A 77 -2.89 -19.29 41.66
C ARG A 77 -2.32 -18.85 40.30
N THR A 78 -3.15 -18.91 39.26
CA THR A 78 -2.83 -18.50 37.89
C THR A 78 -3.32 -17.09 37.61
N TYR A 79 -2.61 -16.37 36.75
CA TYR A 79 -2.84 -14.96 36.47
C TYR A 79 -2.66 -14.67 34.97
N LEU A 80 -3.45 -13.73 34.46
CA LEU A 80 -3.15 -12.98 33.24
C LEU A 80 -2.67 -11.59 33.64
N GLY A 81 -1.86 -10.94 32.81
CA GLY A 81 -1.37 -9.61 33.11
C GLY A 81 -1.00 -8.80 31.89
N THR A 82 -0.87 -7.49 32.12
CA THR A 82 -0.44 -6.52 31.13
C THR A 82 0.94 -5.98 31.49
N VAL A 83 1.71 -5.55 30.49
CA VAL A 83 3.08 -5.10 30.68
C VAL A 83 3.16 -3.59 30.43
N GLN A 84 3.57 -2.82 31.43
CA GLN A 84 3.46 -1.36 31.38
C GLN A 84 4.33 -0.73 30.30
N GLU A 85 5.55 -1.24 30.13
CA GLU A 85 6.50 -0.73 29.13
C GLU A 85 6.27 -1.28 27.72
N PHE A 86 5.41 -2.30 27.58
CA PHE A 86 5.16 -3.01 26.33
C PHE A 86 3.64 -3.18 26.14
N PRO A 87 2.94 -2.16 25.64
CA PRO A 87 1.47 -2.14 25.57
C PRO A 87 0.87 -3.24 24.69
N GLY A 88 1.65 -3.84 23.78
CA GLY A 88 1.23 -5.01 22.98
C GLY A 88 1.57 -6.37 23.56
N ALA A 89 2.11 -6.43 24.79
CA ALA A 89 2.45 -7.68 25.44
C ALA A 89 1.37 -8.14 26.43
N VAL A 90 1.12 -9.45 26.45
CA VAL A 90 0.30 -10.13 27.45
C VAL A 90 1.18 -11.08 28.27
N ALA A 91 0.91 -11.18 29.56
CA ALA A 91 1.67 -12.05 30.46
C ALA A 91 0.79 -13.14 31.08
N ALA A 92 1.33 -14.36 31.18
CA ALA A 92 0.80 -15.42 32.03
C ALA A 92 1.66 -15.54 33.29
N GLY A 93 1.00 -15.76 34.44
CA GLY A 93 1.65 -15.85 35.74
C GLY A 93 1.16 -17.04 36.57
N GLN A 94 2.03 -17.61 37.40
CA GLN A 94 1.64 -18.50 38.49
C GLN A 94 2.39 -18.15 39.77
N LEU A 95 1.66 -17.85 40.85
CA LEU A 95 2.24 -17.57 42.16
C LEU A 95 2.51 -18.87 42.93
N LEU A 96 3.78 -19.20 43.13
CA LEU A 96 4.23 -20.41 43.81
C LEU A 96 4.16 -20.28 45.34
N GLY A 97 4.23 -21.43 46.01
CA GLY A 97 4.17 -21.54 47.46
C GLY A 97 5.33 -20.91 48.23
N ASP A 98 6.44 -20.65 47.57
CA ASP A 98 7.61 -19.96 48.12
C ASP A 98 7.56 -18.43 47.89
N GLY A 99 6.47 -17.93 47.30
CA GLY A 99 6.29 -16.51 46.99
C GLY A 99 6.92 -16.06 45.67
N THR A 100 7.60 -16.95 44.94
CA THR A 100 8.08 -16.64 43.59
C THR A 100 6.96 -16.77 42.57
N VAL A 101 7.13 -16.14 41.40
CA VAL A 101 6.13 -16.15 40.33
C VAL A 101 6.77 -16.76 39.09
N ARG A 102 6.16 -17.80 38.52
CA ARG A 102 6.45 -18.25 37.15
C ARG A 102 5.81 -17.28 36.18
N THR A 103 6.52 -16.91 35.12
CA THR A 103 6.08 -15.86 34.22
C THR A 103 6.44 -16.19 32.79
N ALA A 104 5.50 -15.95 31.89
CA ALA A 104 5.69 -15.92 30.45
C ALA A 104 5.11 -14.59 29.92
N ILE A 105 5.94 -13.74 29.31
CA ILE A 105 5.53 -12.50 28.66
C ILE A 105 5.56 -12.75 27.16
N LEU A 106 4.39 -12.69 26.52
CA LEU A 106 4.20 -12.88 25.09
C LEU A 106 4.05 -11.51 24.44
N PHE A 107 4.95 -11.20 23.52
CA PHE A 107 4.95 -9.94 22.78
C PHE A 107 4.08 -10.05 21.52
N GLU A 108 3.76 -8.90 20.94
CA GLU A 108 2.94 -8.77 19.72
C GLU A 108 3.58 -9.43 18.48
N ASP A 109 4.90 -9.47 18.40
CA ASP A 109 5.69 -10.19 17.38
C ASP A 109 5.73 -11.72 17.61
N GLY A 110 5.12 -12.19 18.71
CA GLY A 110 5.12 -13.58 19.14
C GLY A 110 6.37 -14.00 19.91
N THR A 111 7.39 -13.15 20.09
CA THR A 111 8.53 -13.44 20.96
C THR A 111 8.04 -13.68 22.40
N THR A 112 8.71 -14.54 23.17
CA THR A 112 8.28 -14.85 24.54
C THR A 112 9.43 -14.90 25.53
N TRP A 113 9.31 -14.12 26.61
CA TRP A 113 10.25 -14.14 27.72
C TRP A 113 9.69 -15.03 28.83
N ARG A 114 10.49 -15.93 29.37
CA ARG A 114 10.04 -16.87 30.41
C ARG A 114 10.95 -16.85 31.62
N GLY A 115 10.41 -17.08 32.81
CA GLY A 115 11.25 -17.19 33.99
C GLY A 115 10.49 -17.48 35.28
N THR A 116 11.23 -17.51 36.38
CA THR A 116 10.68 -17.70 37.72
C THR A 116 11.36 -16.73 38.69
N GLY A 117 10.58 -16.12 39.58
CA GLY A 117 11.09 -15.15 40.54
C GLY A 117 11.25 -13.77 39.91
N THR A 118 12.48 -13.27 39.80
CA THR A 118 12.81 -11.95 39.22
C THR A 118 13.66 -12.05 37.97
N SER A 119 14.00 -13.27 37.53
CA SER A 119 14.86 -13.52 36.37
C SER A 119 14.02 -13.97 35.18
N LEU A 120 14.32 -13.44 33.99
CA LEU A 120 13.71 -13.83 32.72
C LEU A 120 14.78 -14.31 31.73
N THR A 121 14.51 -15.42 31.05
CA THR A 121 15.20 -15.85 29.85
C THR A 121 14.64 -15.08 28.67
N ILE A 122 15.51 -14.29 28.04
CA ILE A 122 15.21 -13.47 26.87
C ILE A 122 15.82 -14.17 25.65
N PRO A 123 15.02 -14.73 24.74
CA PRO A 123 15.54 -15.31 23.51
C PRO A 123 16.04 -14.20 22.56
N SER A 124 16.92 -14.56 21.63
CA SER A 124 17.19 -13.70 20.48
C SER A 124 15.91 -13.51 19.66
N PRO A 125 15.68 -12.34 19.06
CA PRO A 125 14.57 -12.14 18.13
C PRO A 125 14.60 -13.18 17.02
N ALA A 126 13.45 -13.73 16.66
CA ALA A 126 13.35 -14.64 15.53
C ALA A 126 13.59 -13.86 14.22
N SER A 127 14.50 -14.34 13.37
CA SER A 127 14.68 -13.80 12.03
C SER A 127 13.87 -14.62 11.03
N TRP A 128 12.95 -13.96 10.35
CA TRP A 128 12.14 -14.50 9.27
C TRP A 128 11.69 -13.36 8.35
N THR A 129 11.25 -13.69 7.14
CA THR A 129 10.71 -12.73 6.19
C THR A 129 9.26 -13.09 5.90
N PRO A 130 8.34 -12.12 5.86
CA PRO A 130 6.96 -12.37 5.48
C PRO A 130 6.84 -13.12 4.14
N LYS A 131 5.77 -13.90 3.99
CA LYS A 131 5.42 -14.56 2.72
C LYS A 131 4.00 -14.24 2.35
N TYR A 132 3.70 -14.22 1.05
CA TYR A 132 2.34 -13.98 0.60
C TYR A 132 1.38 -15.08 1.08
N PRO A 133 0.31 -14.74 1.81
CA PRO A 133 -0.58 -15.72 2.42
C PRO A 133 -1.59 -16.23 1.39
N THR A 134 -1.85 -17.54 1.33
CA THR A 134 -2.89 -18.09 0.44
C THR A 134 -4.31 -18.01 1.04
N SER A 135 -4.42 -17.95 2.37
CA SER A 135 -5.65 -17.71 3.13
C SER A 135 -5.40 -16.68 4.23
N LEU A 136 -6.45 -15.97 4.65
CA LEU A 136 -6.43 -15.03 5.78
C LEU A 136 -7.76 -15.13 6.52
N ILE A 137 -7.78 -14.68 7.78
CA ILE A 137 -9.02 -14.51 8.52
C ILE A 137 -9.86 -13.38 7.91
N GLY A 138 -11.17 -13.55 7.92
CA GLY A 138 -12.12 -12.60 7.33
C GLY A 138 -12.37 -11.38 8.22
N GLU A 139 -13.33 -10.57 7.78
CA GLU A 139 -13.75 -9.34 8.45
C GLU A 139 -14.11 -9.57 9.94
N GLY A 140 -13.67 -8.66 10.81
CA GLY A 140 -13.85 -8.71 12.26
C GLY A 140 -12.96 -9.70 12.99
N GLY A 141 -12.06 -10.40 12.30
CA GLY A 141 -11.06 -11.27 12.91
C GLY A 141 -11.67 -12.35 13.81
N ALA A 142 -11.12 -12.49 15.03
CA ALA A 142 -11.68 -13.40 16.03
C ALA A 142 -12.94 -12.84 16.72
N GLY A 143 -13.15 -11.52 16.64
CA GLY A 143 -14.18 -10.78 17.34
C GLY A 143 -13.98 -10.70 18.86
N SER A 144 -14.94 -10.09 19.55
CA SER A 144 -14.94 -9.95 21.01
C SER A 144 -15.70 -11.06 21.75
N ASP A 145 -16.45 -11.91 21.04
CA ASP A 145 -17.20 -13.00 21.67
C ASP A 145 -16.29 -14.17 22.05
N VAL A 146 -15.80 -14.17 23.30
CA VAL A 146 -14.96 -15.25 23.82
C VAL A 146 -15.79 -16.51 24.05
N HIS A 147 -15.24 -17.63 23.57
CA HIS A 147 -15.78 -18.96 23.80
C HIS A 147 -14.81 -19.78 24.65
N ALA A 148 -15.31 -20.43 25.69
CA ALA A 148 -14.53 -21.34 26.50
C ALA A 148 -14.81 -22.80 26.14
N ALA A 149 -13.74 -23.59 26.06
CA ALA A 149 -13.80 -25.03 25.90
C ALA A 149 -13.43 -25.71 27.22
N GLU A 150 -14.22 -26.71 27.62
CA GLU A 150 -13.90 -27.55 28.77
C GLU A 150 -12.83 -28.58 28.40
N VAL A 151 -11.70 -28.54 29.09
CA VAL A 151 -10.53 -29.38 28.87
C VAL A 151 -10.46 -30.47 29.92
N GLY A 152 -10.55 -31.73 29.48
CA GLY A 152 -10.14 -32.88 30.27
C GLY A 152 -8.62 -33.08 30.27
N LEU A 153 -8.00 -33.34 31.40
CA LEU A 153 -6.57 -33.71 31.47
C LEU A 153 -6.37 -35.11 32.01
N ASP A 154 -5.49 -35.87 31.38
CA ASP A 154 -5.00 -37.16 31.88
C ASP A 154 -3.49 -37.06 32.11
N LEU A 155 -3.12 -36.89 33.38
CA LEU A 155 -1.74 -36.75 33.83
C LEU A 155 -1.20 -38.15 34.11
N THR A 156 -0.37 -38.66 33.19
CA THR A 156 0.20 -40.01 33.29
C THR A 156 1.11 -40.18 34.51
N TYR A 157 1.43 -41.43 34.85
CA TYR A 157 2.27 -41.73 36.00
C TYR A 157 3.64 -41.07 35.85
N THR A 158 4.17 -40.98 34.63
CA THR A 158 5.45 -40.32 34.37
C THR A 158 5.42 -38.83 34.73
N TYR A 159 4.30 -38.14 34.49
CA TYR A 159 4.10 -36.73 34.84
C TYR A 159 3.93 -36.55 36.34
N PHE A 160 3.10 -37.40 36.97
CA PHE A 160 2.93 -37.44 38.43
C PHE A 160 4.26 -37.69 39.16
N ASN A 161 5.07 -38.62 38.66
CA ASN A 161 6.40 -38.91 39.19
C ASN A 161 7.35 -37.70 39.05
N GLN A 162 7.32 -36.97 37.93
CA GLN A 162 8.09 -35.74 37.76
C GLN A 162 7.63 -34.61 38.69
N ALA A 163 6.37 -34.62 39.13
CA ALA A 163 5.83 -33.74 40.17
C ALA A 163 6.21 -34.19 41.60
N GLY A 164 7.12 -35.15 41.76
CA GLY A 164 7.54 -35.65 43.06
C GLY A 164 6.48 -36.51 43.75
N GLN A 165 5.55 -37.09 42.97
CA GLN A 165 4.42 -37.87 43.47
C GLN A 165 3.49 -37.08 44.42
N ASP A 166 3.40 -35.76 44.24
CA ASP A 166 2.43 -34.88 44.91
C ASP A 166 1.28 -34.54 43.93
N PRO A 167 0.04 -35.00 44.16
CA PRO A 167 -1.08 -34.71 43.26
C PRO A 167 -1.41 -33.22 43.15
N ALA A 168 -1.22 -32.45 44.22
CA ALA A 168 -1.48 -31.02 44.20
C ALA A 168 -0.42 -30.27 43.39
N GLU A 169 0.85 -30.69 43.47
CA GLU A 169 1.92 -30.15 42.61
C GLU A 169 1.70 -30.52 41.13
N ALA A 170 1.29 -31.76 40.83
CA ALA A 170 0.95 -32.17 39.47
C ALA A 170 -0.17 -31.31 38.87
N LEU A 171 -1.22 -31.04 39.65
CA LEU A 171 -2.31 -30.15 39.26
C LEU A 171 -1.83 -28.70 39.04
N GLU A 172 -1.06 -28.13 39.96
CA GLU A 172 -0.55 -26.76 39.82
C GLU A 172 0.31 -26.61 38.55
N ARG A 173 1.13 -27.61 38.18
CA ARG A 173 1.90 -27.58 36.92
C ARG A 173 1.03 -27.66 35.66
N ALA A 174 -0.09 -28.39 35.74
CA ALA A 174 -1.06 -28.43 34.66
C ALA A 174 -1.80 -27.10 34.50
N GLU A 175 -2.19 -26.46 35.62
CA GLU A 175 -2.81 -25.14 35.61
C GLU A 175 -1.88 -24.07 35.02
N TRP A 176 -0.58 -24.14 35.33
CA TRP A 176 0.46 -23.29 34.72
C TRP A 176 0.49 -23.44 33.20
N SER A 177 0.48 -24.67 32.71
CA SER A 177 0.51 -24.95 31.27
C SER A 177 -0.73 -24.42 30.55
N LEU A 178 -1.90 -24.53 31.19
CA LEU A 178 -3.16 -24.01 30.64
C LEU A 178 -3.18 -22.49 30.55
N ILE A 179 -2.81 -21.79 31.64
CA ILE A 179 -2.85 -20.32 31.62
C ILE A 179 -1.83 -19.73 30.65
N GLU A 180 -0.66 -20.37 30.52
CA GLU A 180 0.34 -19.99 29.52
C GLU A 180 -0.18 -20.17 28.09
N THR A 181 -0.90 -21.27 27.83
CA THR A 181 -1.54 -21.52 26.51
C THR A 181 -2.64 -20.49 26.24
N ASN A 182 -3.48 -20.21 27.25
CA ASN A 182 -4.58 -19.26 27.15
C ASN A 182 -4.14 -17.84 26.82
N ALA A 183 -2.94 -17.41 27.21
CA ALA A 183 -2.45 -16.07 26.88
C ALA A 183 -2.43 -15.81 25.36
N ALA A 184 -2.06 -16.82 24.54
CA ALA A 184 -2.10 -16.71 23.08
C ALA A 184 -3.50 -16.99 22.51
N TYR A 185 -4.20 -18.01 22.99
CA TYR A 185 -5.53 -18.40 22.49
C TYR A 185 -6.59 -17.31 22.71
N LEU A 186 -6.53 -16.65 23.86
CA LEU A 186 -7.47 -15.60 24.21
C LEU A 186 -7.21 -14.31 23.42
N ARG A 187 -5.94 -13.93 23.28
CA ARG A 187 -5.53 -12.77 22.47
C ARG A 187 -5.84 -12.98 20.99
N ASP A 188 -5.47 -14.15 20.44
CA ASP A 188 -5.47 -14.35 18.99
C ASP A 188 -6.79 -14.92 18.45
N ALA A 189 -7.45 -15.80 19.20
CA ALA A 189 -8.57 -16.60 18.70
C ALA A 189 -9.86 -16.44 19.53
N ALA A 190 -9.88 -15.54 20.53
CA ALA A 190 -10.97 -15.39 21.50
C ALA A 190 -11.45 -16.75 22.06
N ILE A 191 -10.50 -17.64 22.37
CA ILE A 191 -10.73 -18.95 22.97
C ILE A 191 -10.13 -18.98 24.37
N PHE A 192 -10.88 -19.53 25.33
CA PHE A 192 -10.38 -19.73 26.69
C PHE A 192 -10.53 -21.20 27.13
N GLU A 193 -9.42 -21.90 27.26
CA GLU A 193 -9.37 -23.29 27.70
C GLU A 193 -9.59 -23.37 29.22
N ARG A 194 -10.69 -24.01 29.65
CA ARG A 194 -11.05 -24.19 31.06
C ARG A 194 -10.85 -25.62 31.49
N LEU A 195 -10.15 -25.83 32.59
CA LEU A 195 -9.93 -27.13 33.19
C LEU A 195 -11.24 -27.70 33.76
N GLY A 196 -11.68 -28.83 33.21
CA GLY A 196 -12.77 -29.65 33.71
C GLY A 196 -12.23 -30.83 34.53
N ARG A 197 -12.43 -32.04 34.04
CA ARG A 197 -11.96 -33.26 34.70
C ARG A 197 -10.45 -33.46 34.57
N VAL A 198 -9.77 -33.71 35.69
CA VAL A 198 -8.35 -34.10 35.73
C VAL A 198 -8.20 -35.50 36.31
N ILE A 199 -7.52 -36.38 35.60
CA ILE A 199 -7.11 -37.71 36.07
C ILE A 199 -5.62 -37.66 36.37
N ILE A 200 -5.23 -38.11 37.57
CA ILE A 200 -3.83 -38.26 37.96
C ILE A 200 -3.56 -39.75 38.15
N ARG A 201 -2.73 -40.33 37.28
CA ARG A 201 -2.36 -41.75 37.33
C ARG A 201 -1.28 -41.94 38.40
N THR A 202 -1.60 -42.60 39.51
CA THR A 202 -0.66 -42.78 40.64
C THR A 202 0.01 -44.15 40.65
N GLU A 203 -0.43 -45.09 39.81
CA GLU A 203 0.11 -46.44 39.70
C GLU A 203 0.87 -46.64 38.37
N SER A 204 2.18 -46.90 38.47
CA SER A 204 3.08 -47.05 37.32
C SER A 204 2.76 -48.24 36.41
N SER A 205 2.18 -49.29 36.99
CA SER A 205 1.86 -50.53 36.26
C SER A 205 0.55 -50.45 35.47
N ASP A 206 -0.22 -49.37 35.64
CA ASP A 206 -1.53 -49.18 35.03
C ASP A 206 -1.72 -47.78 34.43
N ASP A 207 -0.75 -47.37 33.61
CA ASP A 207 -0.72 -46.06 32.94
C ASP A 207 -1.38 -46.13 31.54
N ARG A 208 -2.67 -45.80 31.46
CA ARG A 208 -3.56 -46.15 30.31
C ARG A 208 -3.62 -45.12 29.18
N SER A 209 -3.04 -43.94 29.33
CA SER A 209 -3.16 -42.81 28.39
C SER A 209 -1.83 -42.40 27.76
N THR A 210 -0.95 -43.38 27.49
CA THR A 210 0.43 -43.13 27.05
C THR A 210 0.60 -42.92 25.55
N SER A 211 -0.44 -43.13 24.74
CA SER A 211 -0.52 -42.78 23.32
C SER A 211 -1.85 -42.10 22.99
N LEU A 212 -1.95 -41.42 21.84
CA LEU A 212 -3.19 -40.75 21.41
C LEU A 212 -4.37 -41.73 21.25
N SER A 213 -4.13 -42.90 20.67
CA SER A 213 -5.15 -43.93 20.45
C SER A 213 -5.62 -44.55 21.76
N ASP A 214 -4.68 -44.84 22.67
CA ASP A 214 -5.00 -45.43 23.97
C ASP A 214 -5.79 -44.44 24.83
N PHE A 215 -5.36 -43.17 24.86
CA PHE A 215 -6.06 -42.09 25.55
C PHE A 215 -7.50 -41.90 25.06
N LYS A 216 -7.70 -41.83 23.73
CA LYS A 216 -9.03 -41.75 23.14
C LYS A 216 -9.90 -42.95 23.54
N ASN A 217 -9.36 -44.17 23.49
CA ASN A 217 -10.09 -45.37 23.85
C ASN A 217 -10.44 -45.39 25.34
N GLU A 218 -9.49 -45.02 26.19
CA GLU A 218 -9.65 -44.91 27.64
C GLU A 218 -10.82 -43.97 27.98
N TRP A 219 -10.81 -42.74 27.46
CA TRP A 219 -11.83 -41.74 27.81
C TRP A 219 -13.20 -42.00 27.21
N ASN A 220 -13.30 -42.60 26.01
CA ASN A 220 -14.59 -42.88 25.38
C ASN A 220 -15.21 -44.21 25.81
N ASN A 221 -14.39 -45.25 26.05
CA ASN A 221 -14.88 -46.63 26.12
C ASN A 221 -14.57 -47.34 27.45
N VAL A 222 -13.49 -46.97 28.14
CA VAL A 222 -13.06 -47.67 29.36
C VAL A 222 -13.51 -46.92 30.61
N MET A 223 -13.05 -45.67 30.77
CA MET A 223 -13.29 -44.83 31.94
C MET A 223 -14.79 -44.61 32.25
N PRO A 224 -15.71 -44.47 31.27
CA PRO A 224 -17.13 -44.28 31.57
C PRO A 224 -17.80 -45.46 32.28
N ALA A 225 -17.16 -46.64 32.35
CA ALA A 225 -17.66 -47.77 33.14
C ALA A 225 -17.38 -47.59 34.65
N ASP A 226 -16.33 -46.84 34.99
CA ASP A 226 -15.81 -46.69 36.35
C ASP A 226 -16.08 -45.29 36.95
N LEU A 227 -16.29 -44.28 36.11
CA LEU A 227 -16.63 -42.90 36.49
C LEU A 227 -17.90 -42.41 35.78
N PRO A 228 -18.65 -41.47 36.38
CA PRO A 228 -19.68 -40.73 35.67
C PRO A 228 -19.12 -40.11 34.39
N GLY A 229 -19.90 -40.03 33.31
CA GLY A 229 -19.45 -39.40 32.07
C GLY A 229 -18.94 -37.97 32.29
N SER A 230 -17.92 -37.55 31.53
CA SER A 230 -17.41 -36.17 31.53
C SER A 230 -17.93 -35.39 30.32
N ASN A 231 -18.25 -34.10 30.51
CA ASN A 231 -18.76 -33.20 29.48
C ASN A 231 -17.66 -32.33 28.86
N HIS A 232 -16.48 -32.90 28.64
CA HIS A 232 -15.33 -32.20 28.07
C HIS A 232 -15.50 -31.93 26.56
N ASP A 233 -15.05 -30.76 26.11
CA ASP A 233 -15.03 -30.30 24.71
C ASP A 233 -13.75 -30.69 23.98
N LEU A 234 -12.64 -30.78 24.70
CA LEU A 234 -11.45 -31.51 24.31
C LEU A 234 -10.79 -32.16 25.53
N ALA A 235 -9.86 -33.07 25.29
CA ALA A 235 -8.99 -33.58 26.35
C ALA A 235 -7.54 -33.75 25.88
N ALA A 236 -6.61 -33.61 26.81
CA ALA A 236 -5.18 -33.75 26.57
C ALA A 236 -4.56 -34.74 27.57
N THR A 237 -3.75 -35.67 27.07
CA THR A 237 -2.88 -36.50 27.91
C THR A 237 -1.47 -35.93 27.93
N VAL A 238 -0.79 -36.05 29.07
CA VAL A 238 0.57 -35.53 29.27
C VAL A 238 1.51 -36.64 29.73
N VAL A 239 2.58 -36.85 28.98
CA VAL A 239 3.61 -37.87 29.24
C VAL A 239 5.01 -37.24 29.32
N VAL A 240 5.93 -37.88 30.05
CA VAL A 240 7.31 -37.41 30.19
C VAL A 240 8.25 -38.31 29.37
N THR A 241 8.26 -38.13 28.05
CA THR A 241 9.03 -39.00 27.12
C THR A 241 9.84 -38.25 26.05
N GLY A 242 9.65 -36.94 25.85
CA GLY A 242 10.13 -36.24 24.65
C GLY A 242 9.69 -34.78 24.53
N SER A 243 9.58 -34.22 23.33
CA SER A 243 9.05 -32.85 23.12
C SER A 243 8.22 -32.79 21.84
N SER A 244 7.30 -33.73 21.70
CA SER A 244 6.47 -33.96 20.52
C SER A 244 5.02 -34.17 20.93
N GLY A 245 4.09 -33.87 20.04
CA GLY A 245 2.67 -34.16 20.26
C GLY A 245 2.01 -34.80 19.04
N LEU A 246 0.76 -35.19 19.23
CA LEU A 246 -0.15 -35.65 18.19
C LEU A 246 -1.58 -35.26 18.57
N ALA A 247 -2.37 -34.83 17.59
CA ALA A 247 -3.77 -34.49 17.78
C ALA A 247 -4.65 -34.91 16.59
N TYR A 248 -5.93 -35.15 16.87
CA TYR A 248 -6.93 -35.25 15.82
C TYR A 248 -7.37 -33.86 15.38
N VAL A 249 -7.33 -33.60 14.07
CA VAL A 249 -7.61 -32.28 13.51
C VAL A 249 -9.12 -31.97 13.48
N GLY A 250 -9.50 -30.75 13.87
CA GLY A 250 -10.88 -30.25 13.77
C GLY A 250 -11.88 -31.10 14.56
N SER A 251 -11.49 -31.47 15.77
CA SER A 251 -12.13 -32.52 16.55
C SER A 251 -12.84 -32.02 17.81
N VAL A 252 -12.73 -30.73 18.17
CA VAL A 252 -13.41 -30.14 19.34
C VAL A 252 -14.92 -30.45 19.29
N GLY A 253 -15.43 -30.97 20.40
CA GLY A 253 -16.83 -31.38 20.54
C GLY A 253 -17.21 -32.70 19.88
N THR A 254 -16.25 -33.47 19.34
CA THR A 254 -16.50 -34.76 18.67
C THR A 254 -15.94 -35.95 19.46
N SER A 255 -16.27 -37.18 19.08
CA SER A 255 -15.66 -38.39 19.67
C SER A 255 -14.14 -38.54 19.42
N ASN A 256 -13.52 -37.64 18.66
CA ASN A 256 -12.09 -37.63 18.37
C ASN A 256 -11.33 -36.50 19.09
N ARG A 257 -11.96 -35.78 20.02
CA ARG A 257 -11.45 -34.55 20.68
C ARG A 257 -10.23 -34.71 21.61
N TYR A 258 -9.14 -35.28 21.12
CA TYR A 258 -7.99 -35.68 21.93
C TYR A 258 -6.66 -35.19 21.35
N SER A 259 -5.74 -34.82 22.26
CA SER A 259 -4.32 -34.60 21.97
C SER A 259 -3.44 -35.38 22.95
N TRP A 260 -2.28 -35.81 22.45
CA TRP A 260 -1.22 -36.43 23.23
C TRP A 260 -0.01 -35.51 23.24
N ASN A 261 0.50 -35.21 24.43
CA ASN A 261 1.52 -34.18 24.62
C ASN A 261 2.69 -34.75 25.43
N SER A 262 3.88 -34.79 24.82
CA SER A 262 5.08 -35.29 25.49
C SER A 262 6.02 -34.16 25.87
N ILE A 263 6.45 -34.16 27.13
CA ILE A 263 7.44 -33.21 27.68
C ILE A 263 8.74 -33.88 28.11
N ARG A 264 9.82 -33.10 28.14
CA ARG A 264 11.16 -33.61 28.43
C ARG A 264 11.28 -33.84 29.93
N GLY A 265 11.97 -34.91 30.33
CA GLY A 265 12.30 -35.15 31.74
C GLY A 265 13.15 -34.02 32.37
N SER A 266 13.84 -33.22 31.56
CA SER A 266 14.59 -32.04 31.99
C SER A 266 13.71 -30.80 32.22
N SER A 267 12.41 -30.83 31.91
CA SER A 267 11.49 -29.75 32.26
C SER A 267 11.40 -29.65 33.79
N THR A 268 11.73 -28.48 34.34
CA THR A 268 11.76 -28.24 35.79
C THR A 268 10.43 -27.72 36.32
N ASP A 269 9.64 -27.06 35.47
CA ASP A 269 8.32 -26.53 35.81
C ASP A 269 7.16 -27.47 35.41
N GLY A 270 7.46 -28.52 34.63
CA GLY A 270 6.48 -29.46 34.10
C GLY A 270 5.55 -28.83 33.06
N SER A 271 5.91 -27.69 32.45
CA SER A 271 5.06 -27.04 31.47
C SER A 271 4.97 -27.87 30.19
N PHE A 272 3.75 -28.16 29.75
CA PHE A 272 3.45 -28.77 28.45
C PHE A 272 2.91 -27.75 27.44
N CYS A 273 2.88 -26.46 27.77
CA CYS A 273 2.34 -25.39 26.92
C CYS A 273 2.93 -25.40 25.51
N THR A 274 4.25 -25.47 25.37
CA THR A 274 4.89 -25.42 24.03
C THR A 274 4.39 -26.51 23.09
N VAL A 275 4.13 -27.71 23.60
CA VAL A 275 3.59 -28.81 22.78
C VAL A 275 2.09 -28.63 22.62
N TRP A 276 1.35 -28.42 23.71
CA TRP A 276 -0.09 -28.43 23.67
C TRP A 276 -0.72 -27.23 22.98
N ARG A 277 -0.09 -26.05 23.00
CA ARG A 277 -0.58 -24.91 22.20
C ARG A 277 -0.65 -25.23 20.70
N HIS A 278 0.20 -26.14 20.21
CA HIS A 278 0.23 -26.62 18.83
C HIS A 278 -0.79 -27.74 18.62
N GLU A 279 -0.80 -28.76 19.49
CA GLU A 279 -1.74 -29.88 19.37
C GLU A 279 -3.20 -29.46 19.61
N GLY A 280 -3.43 -28.50 20.49
CA GLY A 280 -4.71 -27.83 20.65
C GLY A 280 -5.13 -27.13 19.36
N GLY A 281 -4.19 -26.50 18.65
CA GLY A 281 -4.47 -25.81 17.38
C GLY A 281 -4.95 -26.79 16.31
N HIS A 282 -4.36 -27.98 16.27
CA HIS A 282 -4.88 -29.10 15.49
C HIS A 282 -6.29 -29.48 15.92
N ASN A 283 -6.56 -29.67 17.22
CA ASN A 283 -7.92 -29.97 17.69
C ASN A 283 -8.94 -28.90 17.23
N TRP A 284 -8.54 -27.63 17.22
CA TRP A 284 -9.31 -26.49 16.69
C TRP A 284 -9.35 -26.40 15.15
N GLY A 285 -8.67 -27.29 14.44
CA GLY A 285 -8.83 -27.46 12.99
C GLY A 285 -7.63 -27.03 12.14
N ALA A 286 -6.67 -26.29 12.69
CA ALA A 286 -5.52 -25.83 11.92
C ALA A 286 -4.64 -27.01 11.50
N GLY A 287 -4.18 -27.02 10.24
CA GLY A 287 -3.09 -27.85 9.76
C GLY A 287 -1.72 -27.24 10.08
N HIS A 288 -0.66 -27.84 9.54
CA HIS A 288 0.67 -27.24 9.59
C HIS A 288 0.81 -26.16 8.51
N SER A 289 1.39 -25.02 8.89
CA SER A 289 1.77 -23.97 7.95
C SER A 289 0.62 -23.48 7.06
N GLU A 290 -0.56 -23.26 7.65
CA GLU A 290 -1.71 -22.74 6.92
C GLU A 290 -1.32 -21.46 6.17
N GLY A 291 -1.82 -21.31 4.96
CA GLY A 291 -1.51 -20.15 4.13
C GLY A 291 -0.06 -20.05 3.64
N GLY A 292 0.82 -21.02 3.94
CA GLY A 292 2.24 -21.01 3.53
C GLY A 292 3.22 -20.47 4.58
N ALA A 293 2.83 -20.42 5.86
CA ALA A 293 3.59 -19.80 6.96
C ALA A 293 3.97 -18.32 6.69
N PRO A 294 2.97 -17.45 6.44
CA PRO A 294 3.20 -16.07 6.03
C PRO A 294 3.79 -15.18 7.13
N GLU A 295 3.54 -15.51 8.39
CA GLU A 295 4.03 -14.77 9.58
C GLU A 295 5.20 -15.50 10.28
N GLY A 296 5.95 -16.33 9.53
CA GLY A 296 7.16 -16.96 10.03
C GLY A 296 6.90 -18.16 10.97
N PRO A 297 7.75 -18.38 11.99
CA PRO A 297 7.72 -19.59 12.79
C PRO A 297 6.62 -19.59 13.88
N THR A 298 5.37 -19.30 13.53
CA THR A 298 4.19 -19.24 14.42
C THR A 298 3.84 -20.61 15.02
N ILE A 299 2.85 -20.65 15.94
CA ILE A 299 2.48 -21.86 16.69
C ILE A 299 2.27 -23.08 15.77
N MET A 300 1.54 -22.92 14.66
CA MET A 300 1.28 -24.02 13.70
C MET A 300 2.34 -24.14 12.59
N SER A 301 3.36 -23.28 12.61
CA SER A 301 4.42 -23.18 11.60
C SER A 301 5.78 -23.28 12.28
N GLY A 302 6.20 -24.46 12.74
CA GLY A 302 7.51 -24.62 13.41
C GLY A 302 7.57 -24.15 14.87
N ASN A 303 6.50 -23.52 15.37
CA ASN A 303 6.20 -23.37 16.80
C ASN A 303 7.27 -22.60 17.62
N GLY A 304 7.94 -21.64 17.00
CA GLY A 304 8.96 -20.79 17.63
C GLY A 304 8.37 -19.54 18.30
N LEU A 305 7.29 -18.98 17.73
CA LEU A 305 6.61 -17.77 18.19
C LEU A 305 5.28 -18.13 18.87
N SER A 306 4.96 -17.45 19.96
CA SER A 306 3.69 -17.58 20.71
C SER A 306 2.60 -16.70 20.10
N ARG A 307 2.34 -16.91 18.82
CA ARG A 307 1.30 -16.25 18.04
C ARG A 307 0.80 -17.22 16.97
N PHE A 308 -0.48 -17.19 16.67
CA PHE A 308 -1.05 -17.87 15.50
C PHE A 308 -0.91 -17.01 14.26
N SER A 309 -0.59 -17.63 13.13
CA SER A 309 -0.71 -16.91 11.87
C SER A 309 -2.18 -16.67 11.57
N SER A 310 -2.48 -15.57 10.91
CA SER A 310 -3.80 -15.16 10.45
C SER A 310 -4.47 -16.24 9.59
N SER A 311 -3.68 -17.02 8.85
CA SER A 311 -4.15 -18.21 8.11
C SER A 311 -4.60 -19.35 9.03
N ASP A 312 -3.89 -19.59 10.13
CA ASP A 312 -4.26 -20.59 11.14
C ASP A 312 -5.58 -20.17 11.82
N LEU A 313 -5.68 -18.87 12.15
CA LEU A 313 -6.86 -18.29 12.78
C LEU A 313 -8.11 -18.40 11.91
N ALA A 314 -7.98 -18.23 10.59
CA ALA A 314 -9.09 -18.41 9.66
C ALA A 314 -9.77 -19.79 9.84
N VAL A 315 -8.96 -20.84 10.06
CA VAL A 315 -9.46 -22.21 10.25
C VAL A 315 -9.97 -22.40 11.67
N MET A 316 -9.22 -21.97 12.68
CA MET A 316 -9.56 -22.15 14.09
C MET A 316 -10.86 -21.42 14.47
N VAL A 317 -10.99 -20.15 14.06
CA VAL A 317 -12.18 -19.33 14.33
C VAL A 317 -13.39 -19.85 13.56
N SER A 318 -13.21 -20.29 12.31
CA SER A 318 -14.28 -20.96 11.56
C SER A 318 -14.76 -22.24 12.26
N HIS A 319 -13.82 -23.04 12.77
CA HIS A 319 -14.16 -24.24 13.53
C HIS A 319 -14.92 -23.91 14.81
N ARG A 320 -14.44 -22.94 15.61
CA ARG A 320 -15.10 -22.41 16.81
C ARG A 320 -16.52 -21.97 16.52
N ASN A 321 -16.71 -21.13 15.51
CA ASN A 321 -18.01 -20.57 15.15
C ASN A 321 -18.97 -21.61 14.54
N SER A 322 -18.45 -22.71 13.99
CA SER A 322 -19.27 -23.81 13.47
C SER A 322 -19.80 -24.78 14.53
N ARG A 323 -19.36 -24.65 15.80
CA ARG A 323 -19.83 -25.54 16.88
C ARG A 323 -21.30 -25.25 17.21
N ALA A 324 -22.03 -26.28 17.62
CA ALA A 324 -23.42 -26.13 18.00
C ALA A 324 -23.57 -25.20 19.22
N PRO A 325 -24.60 -24.33 19.27
CA PRO A 325 -24.84 -23.48 20.43
C PRO A 325 -24.92 -24.29 21.73
N GLY A 326 -24.20 -23.83 22.76
CA GLY A 326 -24.14 -24.49 24.07
C GLY A 326 -23.17 -25.67 24.17
N LEU A 327 -22.42 -25.98 23.10
CA LEU A 327 -21.26 -26.88 23.21
C LEU A 327 -20.11 -26.16 23.91
N LEU A 328 -19.73 -24.98 23.40
CA LEU A 328 -18.76 -24.11 24.04
C LEU A 328 -19.48 -23.14 24.99
N ASP A 329 -18.84 -22.85 26.12
CA ASP A 329 -19.27 -21.83 27.05
C ASP A 329 -19.12 -20.44 26.42
N HIS A 330 -20.22 -19.71 26.26
CA HIS A 330 -20.15 -18.33 25.75
C HIS A 330 -19.85 -17.35 26.90
N LEU A 331 -18.71 -16.66 26.83
CA LEU A 331 -18.26 -15.72 27.86
C LEU A 331 -18.50 -14.24 27.49
N GLY A 332 -18.77 -13.94 26.22
CA GLY A 332 -18.84 -12.59 25.68
C GLY A 332 -17.47 -11.90 25.70
N ALA A 333 -17.47 -10.56 25.67
CA ALA A 333 -16.26 -9.74 25.76
C ALA A 333 -15.45 -10.08 27.02
N TRP A 334 -14.14 -10.23 26.86
CA TRP A 334 -13.26 -10.56 27.97
C TRP A 334 -13.16 -9.38 28.94
N PRO A 335 -13.34 -9.58 30.26
CA PRO A 335 -13.50 -8.47 31.19
C PRO A 335 -12.19 -7.85 31.69
N THR A 336 -11.04 -8.51 31.52
CA THR A 336 -9.75 -7.97 31.95
C THR A 336 -8.94 -7.48 30.76
N PRO A 337 -8.13 -6.42 30.89
CA PRO A 337 -7.48 -5.86 29.72
C PRO A 337 -6.49 -6.82 29.05
N LEU A 338 -6.54 -6.88 27.71
CA LEU A 338 -5.69 -7.63 26.81
C LEU A 338 -5.29 -6.72 25.64
N PRO A 339 -4.12 -6.92 25.02
CA PRO A 339 -3.82 -6.22 23.79
C PRO A 339 -4.74 -6.71 22.65
N PRO A 340 -5.06 -5.84 21.67
CA PRO A 340 -5.82 -6.24 20.49
C PRO A 340 -5.03 -7.23 19.62
N ARG A 341 -5.68 -7.75 18.57
CA ARG A 341 -5.09 -8.65 17.58
C ARG A 341 -5.11 -8.01 16.20
N ALA A 342 -3.92 -7.58 15.73
CA ALA A 342 -3.70 -7.06 14.38
C ALA A 342 -3.32 -8.16 13.38
N ASN A 343 -4.20 -8.56 12.47
CA ASN A 343 -4.06 -9.65 11.52
C ASN A 343 -3.33 -9.22 10.25
N ALA A 344 -2.73 -10.20 9.57
CA ALA A 344 -2.02 -9.92 8.33
C ALA A 344 -2.99 -9.57 7.20
N ASP A 345 -2.55 -8.67 6.33
CA ASP A 345 -3.27 -8.22 5.16
C ASP A 345 -2.54 -8.61 3.89
N ARG A 346 -3.28 -8.58 2.78
CA ARG A 346 -2.67 -8.78 1.46
C ARG A 346 -3.31 -7.93 0.39
N GLY A 347 -2.51 -7.60 -0.62
CA GLY A 347 -2.98 -6.88 -1.79
C GLY A 347 -2.18 -7.24 -3.04
N LYS A 348 -2.58 -6.65 -4.16
CA LYS A 348 -1.82 -6.69 -5.40
C LYS A 348 -1.67 -5.25 -5.88
N ALA A 349 -0.44 -4.83 -6.07
CA ALA A 349 -0.11 -3.49 -6.50
C ALA A 349 -0.79 -3.16 -7.83
N LEU A 350 -1.07 -1.87 -8.05
CA LEU A 350 -1.60 -1.38 -9.32
C LEU A 350 -0.47 -0.87 -10.20
N GLY A 351 -0.63 -1.00 -11.52
CA GLY A 351 0.37 -0.54 -12.48
C GLY A 351 0.44 1.00 -12.58
N ASN A 352 1.49 1.49 -13.25
CA ASN A 352 1.65 2.91 -13.61
C ASN A 352 1.59 3.90 -12.42
N GLY A 353 2.06 3.49 -11.24
CA GLY A 353 2.07 4.35 -10.05
C GLY A 353 0.68 4.62 -9.45
N SER A 354 -0.32 3.81 -9.80
CA SER A 354 -1.68 3.97 -9.27
C SER A 354 -1.76 3.53 -7.79
N PRO A 355 -2.49 4.25 -6.93
CA PRO A 355 -2.63 3.89 -5.52
C PRO A 355 -3.58 2.70 -5.33
N LEU A 356 -3.13 1.69 -4.58
CA LEU A 356 -3.93 0.62 -4.01
C LEU A 356 -4.46 1.05 -2.64
N THR A 357 -5.77 1.14 -2.47
CA THR A 357 -6.39 1.36 -1.15
C THR A 357 -6.52 0.03 -0.40
N LEU A 358 -6.07 0.03 0.86
CA LEU A 358 -6.02 -1.11 1.77
C LEU A 358 -6.82 -0.79 3.03
N ASP A 359 -7.82 -1.61 3.32
CA ASP A 359 -8.59 -1.56 4.56
C ASP A 359 -7.98 -2.53 5.57
N VAL A 360 -6.90 -2.10 6.21
CA VAL A 360 -6.08 -2.98 7.07
C VAL A 360 -6.75 -3.31 8.41
N LEU A 361 -7.70 -2.48 8.86
CA LEU A 361 -8.43 -2.75 10.10
C LEU A 361 -9.55 -3.78 9.92
N ALA A 362 -9.93 -4.09 8.67
CA ALA A 362 -11.10 -4.90 8.37
C ALA A 362 -11.10 -6.27 9.06
N ASN A 363 -9.94 -6.92 9.18
CA ASN A 363 -9.81 -8.23 9.81
C ASN A 363 -9.18 -8.18 11.21
N ASP A 364 -8.99 -7.00 11.78
CA ASP A 364 -8.47 -6.80 13.13
C ASP A 364 -9.58 -6.96 14.17
N SER A 365 -9.18 -7.32 15.39
CA SER A 365 -10.16 -7.55 16.44
C SER A 365 -9.58 -7.29 17.83
N ASP A 366 -10.45 -6.91 18.74
CA ASP A 366 -10.13 -6.79 20.15
C ASP A 366 -11.05 -7.69 20.99
N THR A 367 -10.45 -8.55 21.82
CA THR A 367 -11.18 -9.52 22.64
C THR A 367 -11.92 -8.85 23.82
N ASN A 368 -11.52 -7.63 24.21
CA ASN A 368 -12.24 -6.82 25.19
C ASN A 368 -13.45 -6.09 24.57
N GLY A 369 -13.54 -6.06 23.24
CA GLY A 369 -14.60 -5.35 22.50
C GLY A 369 -14.34 -3.86 22.36
N ASP A 370 -13.11 -3.42 22.58
CA ASP A 370 -12.70 -2.03 22.34
C ASP A 370 -12.53 -1.75 20.85
N ALA A 371 -12.80 -0.50 20.44
CA ALA A 371 -12.55 -0.07 19.07
C ALA A 371 -11.04 0.01 18.80
N VAL A 372 -10.62 -0.41 17.61
CA VAL A 372 -9.22 -0.38 17.15
C VAL A 372 -9.01 0.73 16.12
N SER A 373 -7.80 1.29 16.09
CA SER A 373 -7.40 2.35 15.16
C SER A 373 -5.95 2.19 14.72
N ILE A 374 -5.56 2.75 13.57
CA ILE A 374 -4.17 2.73 13.11
C ILE A 374 -3.34 3.70 13.98
N HIS A 375 -2.35 3.17 14.70
CA HIS A 375 -1.44 3.96 15.53
C HIS A 375 -0.23 4.47 14.73
N SER A 376 0.39 3.59 13.95
CA SER A 376 1.56 3.92 13.12
C SER A 376 1.72 2.91 11.99
N PHE A 377 2.38 3.30 10.91
CA PHE A 377 2.72 2.43 9.79
C PHE A 377 4.05 2.88 9.18
N GLU A 378 4.73 1.97 8.50
CA GLU A 378 5.90 2.30 7.68
C GLU A 378 5.44 3.10 6.44
N THR A 379 6.02 4.27 6.21
CA THR A 379 5.71 5.12 5.04
C THR A 379 6.37 4.61 3.76
N THR A 380 7.30 3.66 3.88
CA THR A 380 8.01 3.03 2.78
C THR A 380 8.07 1.53 3.02
N SER A 381 7.67 0.73 2.04
CA SER A 381 7.74 -0.72 2.11
C SER A 381 9.15 -1.25 1.87
N GLU A 382 9.37 -2.54 2.14
CA GLU A 382 10.65 -3.21 1.94
C GLU A 382 11.21 -3.05 0.53
N ARG A 383 10.36 -2.97 -0.50
CA ARG A 383 10.76 -2.74 -1.90
C ARG A 383 10.55 -1.31 -2.39
N GLY A 384 10.46 -0.33 -1.49
CA GLY A 384 10.46 1.10 -1.84
C GLY A 384 9.10 1.69 -2.24
N GLY A 385 8.01 0.93 -2.16
CA GLY A 385 6.66 1.47 -2.36
C GLY A 385 6.32 2.50 -1.29
N THR A 386 5.49 3.49 -1.64
CA THR A 386 5.07 4.58 -0.74
C THR A 386 3.73 4.27 -0.10
N ILE A 387 3.65 4.42 1.23
CA ILE A 387 2.41 4.23 2.01
C ILE A 387 1.96 5.58 2.58
N THR A 388 0.68 5.90 2.41
CA THR A 388 0.05 7.12 2.96
C THR A 388 -1.24 6.77 3.67
N LEU A 389 -1.60 7.54 4.71
CA LEU A 389 -2.87 7.39 5.41
C LEU A 389 -3.98 8.11 4.61
N LEU A 390 -5.07 7.40 4.36
CA LEU A 390 -6.34 7.96 3.89
C LEU A 390 -7.26 8.08 5.10
N SER A 391 -7.35 9.30 5.66
CA SER A 391 -8.20 9.55 6.82
C SER A 391 -9.68 9.36 6.48
N ALA A 392 -10.41 8.72 7.38
CA ALA A 392 -11.86 8.55 7.27
C ALA A 392 -12.57 9.89 7.07
N SER A 393 -13.54 9.93 6.16
CA SER A 393 -14.21 11.17 5.74
C SER A 393 -15.57 11.40 6.42
N GLY A 394 -16.09 10.39 7.15
CA GLY A 394 -17.38 10.46 7.82
C GLY A 394 -17.54 9.54 9.04
N PRO A 395 -18.66 9.66 9.78
CA PRO A 395 -18.96 8.81 10.93
C PRO A 395 -19.18 7.35 10.51
N GLY A 396 -18.38 6.43 11.07
CA GLY A 396 -18.47 4.98 10.77
C GLY A 396 -17.62 4.52 9.59
N GLU A 397 -16.75 5.39 9.06
CA GLU A 397 -15.65 4.99 8.18
C GLU A 397 -14.37 4.84 9.00
N ASP A 398 -13.58 3.82 8.69
CA ASP A 398 -12.28 3.59 9.30
C ASP A 398 -11.16 4.17 8.43
N ASP A 399 -10.04 4.53 9.07
CA ASP A 399 -8.85 4.97 8.36
C ASP A 399 -8.31 3.84 7.47
N ARG A 400 -7.82 4.19 6.28
CA ARG A 400 -7.28 3.24 5.29
C ARG A 400 -5.84 3.59 4.93
N LEU A 401 -5.10 2.62 4.41
CA LEU A 401 -3.76 2.87 3.87
C LEU A 401 -3.81 2.89 2.34
N SER A 402 -3.13 3.86 1.73
CA SER A 402 -2.90 3.91 0.29
C SER A 402 -1.46 3.52 0.00
N TYR A 403 -1.28 2.45 -0.78
CA TYR A 403 0.01 1.95 -1.22
C TYR A 403 0.23 2.26 -2.70
N VAL A 404 1.34 2.90 -3.03
CA VAL A 404 1.82 3.11 -4.40
C VAL A 404 3.11 2.33 -4.59
N ALA A 405 3.13 1.39 -5.53
CA ALA A 405 4.32 0.57 -5.78
C ALA A 405 5.48 1.40 -6.35
N ASP A 406 6.70 1.05 -5.94
CA ASP A 406 7.90 1.50 -6.66
C ASP A 406 7.89 0.92 -8.08
N PRO A 407 8.22 1.70 -9.13
CA PRO A 407 8.28 1.20 -10.50
C PRO A 407 9.20 -0.01 -10.72
N ALA A 408 10.22 -0.20 -9.87
CA ALA A 408 11.12 -1.35 -9.90
C ALA A 408 10.49 -2.62 -9.29
N PHE A 409 9.38 -2.51 -8.54
CA PHE A 409 8.67 -3.66 -7.97
C PHE A 409 7.95 -4.46 -9.07
N THR A 410 8.68 -5.40 -9.64
CA THR A 410 8.29 -6.17 -10.83
C THR A 410 8.10 -7.65 -10.55
N ASP A 411 8.76 -8.18 -9.52
CA ASP A 411 8.72 -9.59 -9.14
C ASP A 411 8.64 -9.78 -7.62
N GLY A 412 8.52 -11.03 -7.17
CA GLY A 412 8.57 -11.37 -5.74
C GLY A 412 7.42 -10.81 -4.92
N ILE A 413 7.70 -10.50 -3.67
CA ILE A 413 6.75 -9.89 -2.73
C ILE A 413 7.35 -8.60 -2.19
N ASP A 414 6.48 -7.63 -1.96
CA ASP A 414 6.75 -6.46 -1.15
C ASP A 414 5.94 -6.56 0.15
N TRP A 415 6.40 -5.91 1.21
CA TRP A 415 5.70 -5.92 2.48
C TRP A 415 6.07 -4.71 3.33
N PHE A 416 5.19 -4.37 4.26
CA PHE A 416 5.42 -3.36 5.28
C PHE A 416 4.67 -3.70 6.56
N THR A 417 5.02 -3.07 7.67
CA THR A 417 4.35 -3.21 8.96
C THR A 417 3.45 -2.05 9.30
N TYR A 418 2.35 -2.36 9.99
CA TYR A 418 1.53 -1.37 10.66
C TYR A 418 1.22 -1.83 12.08
N ARG A 419 0.81 -0.86 12.89
CA ARG A 419 0.48 -1.02 14.29
C ARG A 419 -0.89 -0.42 14.54
N ILE A 420 -1.70 -1.15 15.28
CA ILE A 420 -3.00 -0.68 15.77
C ILE A 420 -2.91 -0.35 17.26
N GLU A 421 -3.86 0.45 17.71
CA GLU A 421 -4.09 0.76 19.12
C GLU A 421 -5.58 0.68 19.44
N ASP A 422 -5.92 0.07 20.58
CA ASP A 422 -7.28 0.05 21.13
C ASP A 422 -7.60 1.34 21.91
N ALA A 423 -8.87 1.53 22.26
CA ALA A 423 -9.33 2.70 23.03
C ALA A 423 -8.68 2.85 24.43
N THR A 424 -7.95 1.84 24.91
CA THR A 424 -7.27 1.81 26.20
C THR A 424 -5.75 2.06 26.08
N GLY A 425 -5.23 2.22 24.87
CA GLY A 425 -3.80 2.46 24.58
C GLY A 425 -2.96 1.19 24.45
N ARG A 426 -3.57 0.00 24.30
CA ARG A 426 -2.84 -1.25 24.01
C ARG A 426 -2.67 -1.44 22.53
N GLN A 427 -1.56 -2.05 22.14
CA GLN A 427 -1.10 -2.04 20.76
C GLN A 427 -0.94 -3.44 20.19
N ALA A 428 -0.93 -3.57 18.87
CA ALA A 428 -0.55 -4.80 18.19
C ALA A 428 0.07 -4.50 16.83
N VAL A 429 0.93 -5.40 16.35
CA VAL A 429 1.62 -5.29 15.05
C VAL A 429 1.13 -6.34 14.05
N ALA A 430 1.07 -5.94 12.79
CA ALA A 430 0.72 -6.77 11.65
C ALA A 430 1.59 -6.46 10.43
N HIS A 431 1.49 -7.33 9.43
CA HIS A 431 2.18 -7.20 8.15
C HIS A 431 1.16 -7.11 7.01
N VAL A 432 1.44 -6.24 6.05
CA VAL A 432 0.75 -6.19 4.76
C VAL A 432 1.66 -6.83 3.72
N MET A 433 1.19 -7.85 3.02
CA MET A 433 1.96 -8.53 1.95
C MET A 433 1.39 -8.22 0.56
N LEU A 434 2.24 -7.74 -0.34
CA LEU A 434 1.85 -7.23 -1.64
C LEU A 434 2.53 -8.03 -2.75
N LEU A 435 1.77 -8.34 -3.80
CA LEU A 435 2.31 -8.82 -5.06
C LEU A 435 2.49 -7.67 -6.04
N PRO A 436 3.45 -7.77 -6.98
CA PRO A 436 3.65 -6.76 -8.00
C PRO A 436 2.40 -6.61 -8.88
N PRO A 437 2.26 -5.47 -9.58
CA PRO A 437 1.21 -5.34 -10.57
C PRO A 437 1.32 -6.48 -11.59
N PRO A 438 0.20 -6.99 -12.12
CA PRO A 438 0.27 -8.00 -13.15
C PRO A 438 1.12 -7.48 -14.30
N GLN A 439 2.16 -8.25 -14.65
CA GLN A 439 3.06 -7.90 -15.72
C GLN A 439 2.58 -8.47 -17.04
N GLN A 440 2.80 -7.72 -18.12
CA GLN A 440 2.63 -8.23 -19.47
C GLN A 440 3.54 -9.45 -19.66
N PRO A 441 3.00 -10.61 -20.08
CA PRO A 441 3.80 -11.74 -20.50
C PRO A 441 4.80 -11.32 -21.59
N ASP A 442 6.05 -11.79 -21.50
CA ASP A 442 7.00 -11.62 -22.60
C ASP A 442 6.49 -12.39 -23.84
N PHE A 443 6.25 -11.66 -24.93
CA PHE A 443 5.69 -12.21 -26.16
C PHE A 443 6.69 -13.04 -26.95
N ASP A 444 7.98 -12.81 -26.73
CA ASP A 444 9.09 -13.39 -27.48
C ASP A 444 9.62 -14.69 -26.86
N VAL A 445 9.04 -15.16 -25.75
CA VAL A 445 9.36 -16.45 -25.16
C VAL A 445 9.07 -17.56 -26.18
N VAL A 446 10.14 -18.23 -26.61
CA VAL A 446 10.08 -19.35 -27.55
C VAL A 446 9.82 -20.63 -26.77
N ALA A 447 8.82 -21.38 -27.20
CA ALA A 447 8.54 -22.70 -26.66
C ALA A 447 9.59 -23.73 -27.10
N ASP A 448 10.07 -24.51 -26.15
CA ASP A 448 10.99 -25.64 -26.36
C ASP A 448 10.26 -26.99 -26.34
N VAL A 449 9.05 -27.05 -25.79
CA VAL A 449 8.19 -28.25 -25.80
C VAL A 449 6.85 -27.94 -26.46
N VAL A 450 6.39 -28.81 -27.36
CA VAL A 450 5.18 -28.55 -28.16
C VAL A 450 4.22 -29.72 -28.19
N SER A 451 2.92 -29.43 -28.24
CA SER A 451 1.91 -30.49 -28.26
C SER A 451 1.93 -31.27 -29.59
N LEU A 452 1.86 -32.60 -29.52
CA LEU A 452 1.73 -33.52 -30.65
C LEU A 452 0.29 -34.02 -30.87
N ALA A 453 -0.55 -34.00 -29.84
CA ALA A 453 -1.91 -34.52 -29.89
C ALA A 453 -2.82 -33.86 -28.84
N ASP A 454 -4.11 -34.17 -28.91
CA ASP A 454 -5.08 -33.82 -27.88
C ASP A 454 -4.86 -34.63 -26.59
N GLY A 455 -5.12 -34.03 -25.43
CA GLY A 455 -5.08 -34.74 -24.15
C GLY A 455 -4.92 -33.82 -22.93
N GLU A 456 -4.78 -34.40 -21.75
CA GLU A 456 -4.46 -33.65 -20.52
C GLU A 456 -2.99 -33.22 -20.54
N TRP A 457 -2.66 -32.01 -20.07
CA TRP A 457 -1.26 -31.55 -20.02
C TRP A 457 -0.37 -32.41 -19.11
N THR A 458 -0.96 -33.25 -18.25
CA THR A 458 -0.29 -34.24 -17.39
C THR A 458 0.09 -35.52 -18.13
N ALA A 459 -0.39 -35.72 -19.36
CA ALA A 459 -0.12 -36.91 -20.15
C ALA A 459 1.13 -36.72 -21.01
N ALA A 460 2.15 -37.55 -20.78
CA ALA A 460 3.41 -37.53 -21.54
C ALA A 460 3.23 -37.67 -23.06
N ALA A 461 2.18 -38.35 -23.51
CA ALA A 461 1.88 -38.53 -24.94
C ALA A 461 1.41 -37.26 -25.66
N VAL A 462 1.05 -36.20 -24.91
CA VAL A 462 0.65 -34.91 -25.47
C VAL A 462 1.86 -34.13 -25.97
N TRP A 463 3.05 -34.34 -25.40
CA TRP A 463 4.22 -33.48 -25.61
C TRP A 463 5.31 -34.18 -26.43
N ASP A 464 6.07 -33.42 -27.22
CA ASP A 464 7.11 -33.96 -28.11
C ASP A 464 8.38 -34.44 -27.40
N ASN A 465 8.61 -33.98 -26.18
CA ASN A 465 9.64 -34.50 -25.28
C ASN A 465 9.25 -35.85 -24.62
N ALA A 466 8.03 -36.34 -24.84
CA ALA A 466 7.49 -37.56 -24.25
C ALA A 466 7.49 -37.56 -22.70
N GLU A 467 7.36 -36.40 -22.08
CA GLU A 467 7.24 -36.22 -20.63
C GLU A 467 5.98 -35.43 -20.29
N ALA A 468 5.43 -35.63 -19.09
CA ALA A 468 4.34 -34.79 -18.60
C ALA A 468 4.83 -33.34 -18.44
N ALA A 469 3.92 -32.36 -18.54
CA ALA A 469 4.33 -30.96 -18.35
C ALA A 469 5.02 -30.76 -16.98
N GLY A 470 6.16 -30.07 -16.98
CA GLY A 470 7.05 -29.91 -15.83
C GLY A 470 7.84 -28.61 -15.91
N ALA A 471 8.40 -28.17 -14.78
CA ALA A 471 9.14 -26.92 -14.68
C ALA A 471 10.43 -26.94 -15.51
N GLY A 472 10.94 -25.76 -15.89
CA GLY A 472 12.15 -25.60 -16.71
C GLY A 472 11.90 -25.61 -18.22
N HIS A 473 10.64 -25.63 -18.64
CA HIS A 473 10.22 -25.69 -20.04
C HIS A 473 9.10 -24.67 -20.34
N ASN A 474 9.16 -24.06 -21.51
CA ASN A 474 8.14 -23.23 -22.12
C ASN A 474 7.34 -24.05 -23.12
N TYR A 475 6.03 -24.14 -22.91
CA TYR A 475 5.17 -25.04 -23.68
C TYR A 475 4.41 -24.30 -24.77
N GLN A 476 4.20 -24.95 -25.92
CA GLN A 476 3.26 -24.49 -26.94
C GLN A 476 2.19 -25.53 -27.27
N ILE A 477 0.93 -25.11 -27.22
CA ILE A 477 -0.19 -25.85 -27.82
C ILE A 477 -0.25 -25.49 -29.30
N ARG A 478 0.07 -26.46 -30.18
CA ARG A 478 0.03 -26.28 -31.63
C ARG A 478 -1.39 -26.09 -32.13
N SER A 479 -1.51 -25.37 -33.25
CA SER A 479 -2.77 -25.24 -33.97
C SER A 479 -3.39 -26.60 -34.29
N GLY A 480 -4.69 -26.74 -34.07
CA GLY A 480 -5.45 -27.99 -34.26
C GLY A 480 -5.49 -28.91 -33.04
N ASN A 481 -4.63 -28.73 -32.03
CA ASN A 481 -4.65 -29.54 -30.82
C ASN A 481 -5.45 -28.87 -29.69
N THR A 482 -6.08 -29.70 -28.85
CA THR A 482 -6.78 -29.32 -27.62
C THR A 482 -6.09 -29.95 -26.41
N VAL A 483 -5.54 -29.11 -25.55
CA VAL A 483 -4.91 -29.55 -24.29
C VAL A 483 -5.81 -29.18 -23.11
N ASP A 484 -6.03 -30.16 -22.23
CA ASP A 484 -6.92 -30.07 -21.08
C ASP A 484 -6.16 -29.79 -19.78
N ALA A 485 -6.70 -28.85 -19.00
CA ALA A 485 -6.35 -28.67 -17.60
C ALA A 485 -7.04 -29.72 -16.70
N PRO A 486 -6.43 -30.11 -15.56
CA PRO A 486 -7.05 -30.94 -14.53
C PRO A 486 -8.40 -30.41 -14.04
N VAL A 487 -9.28 -31.33 -13.65
CA VAL A 487 -10.72 -31.09 -13.49
C VAL A 487 -11.17 -30.57 -12.12
N SER A 488 -10.30 -30.49 -11.10
CA SER A 488 -10.68 -30.11 -9.74
C SER A 488 -9.53 -29.51 -8.91
N GLY A 489 -9.87 -28.66 -7.94
CA GLY A 489 -8.92 -28.04 -7.01
C GLY A 489 -8.24 -26.79 -7.58
N SER A 490 -7.24 -26.27 -6.86
CA SER A 490 -6.34 -25.25 -7.40
C SER A 490 -5.47 -25.89 -8.48
N VAL A 491 -5.45 -25.30 -9.67
CA VAL A 491 -4.72 -25.84 -10.82
C VAL A 491 -3.58 -24.90 -11.15
N THR A 492 -2.35 -25.40 -11.04
CA THR A 492 -1.15 -24.69 -11.46
C THR A 492 -0.58 -25.38 -12.69
N PHE A 493 -0.31 -24.63 -13.75
CA PHE A 493 0.43 -25.14 -14.89
C PHE A 493 1.88 -25.38 -14.45
N PRO A 494 2.41 -26.61 -14.64
CA PRO A 494 3.70 -26.98 -14.07
C PRO A 494 4.91 -26.45 -14.86
N GLY A 495 4.73 -26.05 -16.11
CA GLY A 495 5.78 -25.42 -16.93
C GLY A 495 5.99 -23.94 -16.60
N ASP A 496 7.00 -23.33 -17.22
CA ASP A 496 7.41 -21.95 -16.94
C ASP A 496 6.54 -20.93 -17.70
N SER A 497 6.04 -21.32 -18.87
CA SER A 497 5.04 -20.55 -19.64
C SER A 497 4.23 -21.47 -20.55
N ILE A 498 3.08 -20.97 -21.03
CA ILE A 498 2.27 -21.67 -22.01
C ILE A 498 1.79 -20.72 -23.11
N ARG A 499 2.20 -20.99 -24.35
CA ARG A 499 1.75 -20.32 -25.57
C ARG A 499 0.71 -21.19 -26.28
N VAL A 500 -0.38 -20.59 -26.74
CA VAL A 500 -1.51 -21.32 -27.31
C VAL A 500 -1.73 -20.84 -28.72
N SER A 501 -1.60 -21.74 -29.70
CA SER A 501 -2.04 -21.53 -31.09
C SER A 501 -3.20 -22.47 -31.46
N GLY A 502 -3.48 -23.47 -30.61
CA GLY A 502 -4.64 -24.37 -30.68
C GLY A 502 -5.69 -24.01 -29.63
N THR A 503 -6.10 -24.98 -28.81
CA THR A 503 -7.06 -24.78 -27.72
C THR A 503 -6.48 -25.17 -26.36
N LEU A 504 -6.53 -24.26 -25.39
CA LEU A 504 -6.37 -24.59 -23.98
C LEU A 504 -7.75 -24.67 -23.31
N ARG A 505 -8.10 -25.83 -22.77
CA ARG A 505 -9.44 -26.06 -22.18
C ARG A 505 -9.37 -26.27 -20.67
N LEU A 506 -10.00 -25.36 -19.94
CA LEU A 506 -10.11 -25.33 -18.48
C LEU A 506 -11.35 -26.11 -18.02
N ARG A 507 -11.19 -27.38 -17.69
CA ARG A 507 -12.30 -28.31 -17.43
C ARG A 507 -12.73 -28.34 -15.96
N HIS A 508 -14.02 -28.58 -15.72
CA HIS A 508 -14.53 -28.88 -14.37
C HIS A 508 -15.74 -29.82 -14.39
N THR A 509 -15.78 -30.77 -13.44
CA THR A 509 -16.74 -31.90 -13.40
C THR A 509 -17.66 -31.91 -12.16
N SER A 510 -17.61 -30.91 -11.26
CA SER A 510 -18.42 -30.90 -10.04
C SER A 510 -19.94 -30.87 -10.28
N ALA A 511 -20.65 -31.87 -9.74
CA ALA A 511 -22.11 -31.90 -9.70
C ALA A 511 -22.64 -31.29 -8.38
N GLY A 512 -23.43 -30.21 -8.47
CA GLY A 512 -24.10 -29.56 -7.33
C GLY A 512 -23.25 -28.53 -6.57
N GLY A 513 -23.90 -27.47 -6.06
CA GLY A 513 -23.27 -26.42 -5.25
C GLY A 513 -22.52 -25.31 -6.03
N ASN A 514 -21.93 -24.37 -5.28
CA ASN A 514 -21.04 -23.32 -5.79
C ASN A 514 -19.59 -23.75 -5.58
N THR A 515 -18.82 -23.86 -6.66
CA THR A 515 -17.39 -24.19 -6.60
C THR A 515 -16.56 -23.05 -7.15
N THR A 516 -15.45 -22.74 -6.47
CA THR A 516 -14.41 -21.84 -6.95
C THR A 516 -13.16 -22.63 -7.29
N GLN A 517 -12.62 -22.43 -8.49
CA GLN A 517 -11.37 -23.02 -8.98
C GLN A 517 -10.34 -21.90 -9.16
N SER A 518 -9.25 -21.95 -8.40
CA SER A 518 -8.10 -21.05 -8.59
C SER A 518 -7.17 -21.61 -9.67
N LEU A 519 -6.74 -20.79 -10.62
CA LEU A 519 -5.88 -21.16 -11.74
C LEU A 519 -4.63 -20.27 -11.74
N ASP A 520 -3.45 -20.88 -11.77
CA ASP A 520 -2.18 -20.23 -12.07
C ASP A 520 -1.52 -20.92 -13.28
N LEU A 521 -1.72 -20.37 -14.47
CA LEU A 521 -1.23 -20.92 -15.73
C LEU A 521 0.19 -20.44 -16.08
N LYS A 522 0.84 -19.65 -15.21
CA LYS A 522 2.07 -18.90 -15.54
C LYS A 522 1.81 -17.93 -16.71
N PRO A 523 2.82 -17.24 -17.30
CA PRO A 523 2.59 -16.40 -18.46
C PRO A 523 1.85 -17.18 -19.56
N LEU A 524 0.62 -16.76 -19.86
CA LEU A 524 -0.26 -17.35 -20.87
C LEU A 524 -0.31 -16.43 -22.09
N VAL A 525 0.16 -16.91 -23.24
CA VAL A 525 0.09 -16.18 -24.51
C VAL A 525 -0.91 -16.87 -25.43
N LEU A 526 -1.88 -16.14 -25.95
CA LEU A 526 -2.84 -16.58 -26.96
C LEU A 526 -2.43 -16.00 -28.32
N ASP A 527 -2.00 -16.87 -29.21
CA ASP A 527 -1.63 -16.52 -30.59
C ASP A 527 -2.87 -16.29 -31.46
N ASP A 528 -2.65 -15.81 -32.69
CA ASP A 528 -3.70 -15.70 -33.69
C ASP A 528 -4.39 -17.05 -33.94
N GLY A 529 -5.72 -17.05 -33.86
CA GLY A 529 -6.58 -18.23 -33.98
C GLY A 529 -6.66 -19.11 -32.73
N ALA A 530 -6.00 -18.75 -31.63
CA ALA A 530 -6.02 -19.52 -30.39
C ALA A 530 -7.38 -19.49 -29.69
N MET A 531 -7.66 -20.51 -28.89
CA MET A 531 -8.85 -20.56 -28.03
C MET A 531 -8.49 -20.87 -26.57
N LEU A 532 -8.90 -20.00 -25.66
CA LEU A 532 -8.98 -20.29 -24.23
C LEU A 532 -10.42 -20.64 -23.87
N GLN A 533 -10.66 -21.88 -23.46
CA GLN A 533 -12.01 -22.40 -23.25
C GLN A 533 -12.28 -22.74 -21.78
N SER A 534 -13.17 -22.00 -21.14
CA SER A 534 -13.77 -22.40 -19.85
C SER A 534 -14.88 -23.44 -20.12
N TYR A 535 -14.70 -24.66 -19.63
CA TYR A 535 -15.53 -25.80 -20.02
C TYR A 535 -16.09 -26.59 -18.84
N ASN A 536 -17.43 -26.57 -18.68
CA ASN A 536 -18.13 -27.36 -17.66
C ASN A 536 -18.83 -28.57 -18.30
N THR A 537 -18.60 -29.76 -17.72
CA THR A 537 -19.24 -31.02 -18.16
C THR A 537 -20.35 -31.51 -17.23
N SER A 538 -20.66 -30.76 -16.17
CA SER A 538 -21.55 -31.16 -15.07
C SER A 538 -22.48 -30.02 -14.64
N LEU A 539 -23.42 -30.29 -13.73
CA LEU A 539 -24.54 -29.40 -13.35
C LEU A 539 -24.20 -28.44 -12.18
N GLY A 540 -22.93 -28.09 -11.93
CA GLY A 540 -22.54 -27.17 -10.83
C GLY A 540 -22.35 -25.71 -11.26
N ASN A 541 -22.45 -24.76 -10.31
CA ASN A 541 -21.96 -23.39 -10.49
C ASN A 541 -20.43 -23.40 -10.35
N VAL A 542 -19.71 -22.91 -11.36
CA VAL A 542 -18.24 -22.87 -11.34
C VAL A 542 -17.75 -21.44 -11.56
N SER A 543 -16.98 -20.94 -10.61
CA SER A 543 -16.23 -19.69 -10.71
C SER A 543 -14.74 -20.00 -10.86
N ARG A 544 -14.10 -19.59 -11.96
CA ARG A 544 -12.67 -19.77 -12.20
C ARG A 544 -11.95 -18.45 -12.00
N MET A 545 -10.98 -18.42 -11.10
CA MET A 545 -10.10 -17.28 -10.85
C MET A 545 -8.77 -17.53 -11.54
N LEU A 546 -8.55 -16.91 -12.70
CA LEU A 546 -7.28 -16.98 -13.42
C LEU A 546 -6.36 -15.85 -12.93
N ASN A 547 -5.38 -16.23 -12.10
CA ASN A 547 -4.48 -15.27 -11.44
C ASN A 547 -3.28 -14.87 -12.30
N SER A 548 -3.02 -15.60 -13.38
CA SER A 548 -1.94 -15.33 -14.33
C SER A 548 -2.38 -14.33 -15.40
N ALA A 549 -1.45 -13.50 -15.84
CA ALA A 549 -1.67 -12.55 -16.93
C ALA A 549 -1.92 -13.29 -18.25
N VAL A 550 -2.92 -12.80 -19.00
CA VAL A 550 -3.26 -13.32 -20.33
C VAL A 550 -2.81 -12.31 -21.37
N ALA A 551 -2.00 -12.75 -22.33
CA ALA A 551 -1.53 -11.94 -23.44
C ALA A 551 -2.22 -12.35 -24.75
N VAL A 552 -2.63 -11.35 -25.53
CA VAL A 552 -3.04 -11.51 -26.93
C VAL A 552 -2.19 -10.54 -27.75
N PRO A 553 -0.97 -10.94 -28.18
CA PRO A 553 0.02 -10.01 -28.72
C PRO A 553 -0.47 -9.24 -29.94
N SER A 554 -1.00 -9.98 -30.92
CA SER A 554 -1.54 -9.48 -32.20
C SER A 554 -2.48 -10.53 -32.81
N GLY A 555 -3.21 -10.18 -33.88
CA GLY A 555 -4.18 -11.09 -34.51
C GLY A 555 -5.51 -11.16 -33.75
N GLY A 556 -6.19 -12.30 -33.76
CA GLY A 556 -7.43 -12.53 -33.01
C GLY A 556 -7.41 -13.84 -32.22
N ALA A 557 -7.82 -13.80 -30.95
CA ALA A 557 -7.97 -14.98 -30.10
C ALA A 557 -9.40 -15.11 -29.57
N THR A 558 -9.86 -16.35 -29.33
CA THR A 558 -11.18 -16.63 -28.78
C THR A 558 -11.10 -16.95 -27.29
N ILE A 559 -11.93 -16.29 -26.48
CA ILE A 559 -12.24 -16.73 -25.12
C ILE A 559 -13.63 -17.34 -25.13
N ARG A 560 -13.75 -18.63 -24.83
CA ARG A 560 -15.02 -19.37 -24.90
C ARG A 560 -15.51 -19.82 -23.53
N ILE A 561 -16.72 -19.38 -23.14
CA ILE A 561 -17.39 -19.79 -21.91
C ILE A 561 -18.47 -20.83 -22.23
N GLN A 562 -18.16 -22.11 -22.03
CA GLN A 562 -19.00 -23.23 -22.46
C GLN A 562 -19.48 -24.12 -21.32
N SER A 563 -20.68 -24.67 -21.48
CA SER A 563 -21.29 -25.66 -20.56
C SER A 563 -22.21 -26.59 -21.34
N ASP A 564 -21.90 -27.89 -21.34
CA ASP A 564 -22.56 -28.89 -22.20
C ASP A 564 -23.54 -29.79 -21.45
N SER A 565 -23.65 -29.69 -20.13
CA SER A 565 -24.64 -30.44 -19.38
C SER A 565 -26.01 -29.80 -19.60
N GLY A 566 -27.03 -30.57 -20.03
CA GLY A 566 -28.38 -30.10 -20.38
C GLY A 566 -29.20 -29.48 -19.23
N GLY A 567 -28.55 -28.96 -18.19
CA GLY A 567 -29.10 -28.18 -17.07
C GLY A 567 -28.03 -27.36 -16.32
N ALA A 568 -27.03 -26.82 -17.03
CA ALA A 568 -25.83 -26.21 -16.44
C ALA A 568 -26.02 -24.79 -15.85
N TYR A 569 -25.98 -24.68 -14.52
CA TYR A 569 -25.88 -23.40 -13.78
C TYR A 569 -24.61 -22.57 -14.11
N SER A 570 -24.44 -21.40 -13.48
CA SER A 570 -23.49 -20.34 -13.89
C SER A 570 -22.04 -20.81 -14.11
N ASN A 571 -21.43 -20.36 -15.21
CA ASN A 571 -20.00 -20.53 -15.49
C ASN A 571 -19.35 -19.14 -15.61
N THR A 572 -18.41 -18.85 -14.71
CA THR A 572 -17.69 -17.58 -14.66
C THR A 572 -16.20 -17.84 -14.84
N LEU A 573 -15.56 -17.11 -15.74
CA LEU A 573 -14.11 -16.97 -15.80
C LEU A 573 -13.77 -15.53 -15.40
N SER A 574 -12.96 -15.39 -14.35
CA SER A 574 -12.42 -14.13 -13.86
C SER A 574 -10.94 -14.01 -14.24
N LEU A 575 -10.56 -12.95 -14.93
CA LEU A 575 -9.16 -12.65 -15.25
C LEU A 575 -8.58 -11.70 -14.19
N ASN A 576 -8.08 -12.30 -13.10
CA ASN A 576 -7.43 -11.57 -11.98
C ASN A 576 -5.99 -11.16 -12.32
N GLY A 577 -5.36 -11.89 -13.26
CA GLY A 577 -4.03 -11.56 -13.77
C GLY A 577 -4.02 -10.47 -14.83
N GLY A 578 -5.17 -9.98 -15.28
CA GLY A 578 -5.29 -8.98 -16.33
C GLY A 578 -5.14 -9.54 -17.75
N LEU A 579 -5.46 -8.68 -18.72
CA LEU A 579 -5.35 -8.92 -20.15
C LEU A 579 -4.38 -7.89 -20.75
N PHE A 580 -3.54 -8.34 -21.70
CA PHE A 580 -2.47 -7.54 -22.32
C PHE A 580 -2.40 -7.76 -23.83
N GLY A 581 -1.75 -6.82 -24.52
CA GLY A 581 -1.50 -6.89 -25.96
C GLY A 581 -2.49 -6.10 -26.82
N SER A 582 -2.36 -6.26 -28.13
CA SER A 582 -3.11 -5.48 -29.13
C SER A 582 -4.01 -6.33 -30.03
N GLY A 583 -3.95 -7.66 -29.90
CA GLY A 583 -4.80 -8.56 -30.67
C GLY A 583 -6.25 -8.53 -30.22
N ASN A 584 -7.17 -8.76 -31.15
CA ASN A 584 -8.60 -8.76 -30.89
C ASN A 584 -9.02 -9.99 -30.07
N VAL A 585 -10.06 -9.84 -29.26
CA VAL A 585 -10.65 -10.93 -28.46
C VAL A 585 -12.08 -11.17 -28.87
N ASP A 586 -12.35 -12.39 -29.34
CA ASP A 586 -13.69 -12.89 -29.58
C ASP A 586 -14.19 -13.65 -28.35
N LEU A 587 -15.07 -13.02 -27.57
CA LEU A 587 -15.75 -13.64 -26.44
C LEU A 587 -16.99 -14.40 -26.92
N THR A 588 -16.95 -15.73 -26.83
CA THR A 588 -18.06 -16.60 -27.23
C THR A 588 -18.57 -17.45 -26.06
N GLY A 589 -19.81 -17.94 -26.15
CA GLY A 589 -20.33 -18.82 -25.10
C GLY A 589 -21.58 -19.59 -25.46
N SER A 590 -21.73 -20.78 -24.88
CA SER A 590 -22.88 -21.66 -25.12
C SER A 590 -24.04 -21.31 -24.17
N LEU A 591 -25.13 -20.76 -24.72
CA LEU A 591 -26.30 -20.31 -23.95
C LEU A 591 -27.44 -21.35 -23.91
N GLN A 592 -27.11 -22.64 -23.81
CA GLN A 592 -28.07 -23.72 -23.58
C GLN A 592 -28.26 -23.97 -22.07
N GLY A 593 -29.46 -24.37 -21.62
CA GLY A 593 -29.75 -24.80 -20.24
C GLY A 593 -31.13 -24.36 -19.69
N VAL A 594 -31.27 -24.12 -18.38
CA VAL A 594 -32.51 -23.68 -17.68
C VAL A 594 -32.57 -22.16 -17.45
N SER A 595 -33.65 -21.65 -16.85
CA SER A 595 -33.82 -20.23 -16.53
C SER A 595 -32.94 -19.81 -15.34
N GLY A 596 -32.34 -18.60 -15.37
CA GLY A 596 -31.51 -18.05 -14.30
C GLY A 596 -29.99 -18.28 -14.44
N GLU A 597 -29.57 -19.10 -15.40
CA GLU A 597 -28.16 -19.40 -15.67
C GLU A 597 -27.42 -18.21 -16.31
N ARG A 598 -26.10 -18.12 -16.06
CA ARG A 598 -25.26 -17.02 -16.57
C ARG A 598 -23.90 -17.53 -17.06
N ARG A 599 -23.47 -17.08 -18.25
CA ARG A 599 -22.09 -17.25 -18.75
C ARG A 599 -21.39 -15.90 -18.64
N LYS A 600 -20.25 -15.86 -17.96
CA LYS A 600 -19.58 -14.59 -17.63
C LYS A 600 -18.08 -14.67 -17.89
N LEU A 601 -17.55 -13.64 -18.52
CA LEU A 601 -16.16 -13.24 -18.41
C LEU A 601 -16.11 -11.98 -17.53
N SER A 602 -15.40 -12.03 -16.41
CA SER A 602 -15.16 -10.90 -15.52
C SER A 602 -13.71 -10.44 -15.64
N LEU A 603 -13.50 -9.14 -15.82
CA LEU A 603 -12.18 -8.53 -15.85
C LEU A 603 -11.98 -7.85 -14.49
N ASP A 604 -11.16 -8.48 -13.65
CA ASP A 604 -11.03 -8.13 -12.23
C ASP A 604 -9.69 -7.42 -11.94
N SER A 605 -8.82 -7.27 -12.94
CA SER A 605 -7.59 -6.47 -12.85
C SER A 605 -7.83 -5.06 -13.38
N PRO A 606 -7.52 -4.00 -12.60
CA PRO A 606 -7.65 -2.62 -13.06
C PRO A 606 -6.49 -2.22 -13.99
N GLU A 607 -6.62 -1.03 -14.59
CA GLU A 607 -5.56 -0.35 -15.37
C GLU A 607 -4.96 -1.25 -16.46
N SER A 608 -5.83 -1.92 -17.24
CA SER A 608 -5.39 -2.84 -18.27
C SER A 608 -4.65 -2.10 -19.39
N LEU A 609 -3.48 -2.64 -19.78
CA LEU A 609 -2.70 -2.18 -20.93
C LEU A 609 -3.19 -2.80 -22.26
N PHE A 610 -4.31 -3.51 -22.25
CA PHE A 610 -4.88 -4.09 -23.45
C PHE A 610 -5.41 -3.01 -24.39
N SER A 611 -5.17 -3.16 -25.69
CA SER A 611 -5.61 -2.21 -26.73
C SER A 611 -6.37 -2.86 -27.88
N GLY A 612 -6.52 -4.18 -27.86
CA GLY A 612 -7.26 -4.92 -28.87
C GLY A 612 -8.77 -4.71 -28.78
N ASN A 613 -9.48 -5.03 -29.86
CA ASN A 613 -10.94 -4.91 -29.90
C ASN A 613 -11.61 -6.15 -29.32
N TRP A 614 -12.81 -5.99 -28.78
CA TRP A 614 -13.67 -7.05 -28.28
C TRP A 614 -14.82 -7.30 -29.24
N THR A 615 -15.05 -8.56 -29.60
CA THR A 615 -16.31 -9.02 -30.20
C THR A 615 -16.98 -9.95 -29.22
N VAL A 616 -18.24 -9.71 -28.86
CA VAL A 616 -18.97 -10.54 -27.89
C VAL A 616 -20.19 -11.16 -28.55
N GLY A 617 -20.37 -12.47 -28.42
CA GLY A 617 -21.52 -13.19 -29.00
C GLY A 617 -21.86 -14.50 -28.32
N GLY A 618 -23.15 -14.74 -28.08
CA GLY A 618 -23.64 -16.01 -27.53
C GLY A 618 -24.22 -16.94 -28.60
N ASP A 619 -23.96 -18.24 -28.44
CA ASP A 619 -24.47 -19.33 -29.29
C ASP A 619 -25.70 -20.03 -28.66
N GLY A 620 -26.57 -20.65 -29.47
CA GLY A 620 -27.80 -21.36 -29.01
C GLY A 620 -29.13 -20.76 -29.50
N GLY A 621 -30.27 -21.36 -29.16
CA GLY A 621 -31.59 -21.00 -29.71
C GLY A 621 -32.58 -20.29 -28.77
N ASP A 622 -32.19 -20.04 -27.51
CA ASP A 622 -33.05 -19.39 -26.50
C ASP A 622 -32.67 -17.91 -26.34
N ASN A 623 -33.68 -17.03 -26.42
CA ASN A 623 -33.53 -15.58 -26.34
C ASN A 623 -33.55 -15.03 -24.90
N SER A 624 -33.78 -15.87 -23.89
CA SER A 624 -33.84 -15.47 -22.48
C SER A 624 -32.49 -15.36 -21.78
N ARG A 625 -31.39 -15.74 -22.46
CA ARG A 625 -30.03 -15.83 -21.88
C ARG A 625 -29.04 -14.92 -22.59
N ARG A 626 -27.99 -14.51 -21.86
CA ARG A 626 -26.94 -13.62 -22.37
C ARG A 626 -25.54 -14.07 -21.93
N LEU A 627 -24.55 -13.76 -22.75
CA LEU A 627 -23.13 -13.85 -22.42
C LEU A 627 -22.67 -12.49 -21.88
N PHE A 628 -22.15 -12.48 -20.66
CA PHE A 628 -21.73 -11.27 -19.97
C PHE A 628 -20.23 -11.04 -20.14
N LEU A 629 -19.87 -9.87 -20.64
CA LEU A 629 -18.58 -9.22 -20.44
C LEU A 629 -18.75 -8.22 -19.30
N ILE A 630 -17.98 -8.36 -18.22
CA ILE A 630 -18.13 -7.54 -17.02
C ILE A 630 -16.82 -6.78 -16.79
N ALA A 631 -16.90 -5.44 -16.82
CA ALA A 631 -15.84 -4.58 -16.32
C ALA A 631 -16.03 -4.44 -14.81
N ASN A 632 -15.22 -5.19 -14.04
CA ASN A 632 -15.35 -5.33 -12.59
C ASN A 632 -14.17 -4.70 -11.83
N ALA A 633 -13.29 -4.00 -12.56
CA ALA A 633 -12.24 -3.15 -12.04
C ALA A 633 -12.09 -1.91 -12.95
N ALA A 634 -11.51 -0.83 -12.44
CA ALA A 634 -11.34 0.41 -13.21
C ALA A 634 -10.49 0.18 -14.46
N ARG A 635 -10.94 0.66 -15.63
CA ARG A 635 -10.24 0.54 -16.93
C ARG A 635 -9.84 -0.90 -17.30
N SER A 636 -10.61 -1.89 -16.86
CA SER A 636 -10.25 -3.30 -16.95
C SER A 636 -10.39 -3.92 -18.35
N LEU A 637 -11.12 -3.25 -19.26
CA LEU A 637 -11.31 -3.72 -20.64
C LEU A 637 -10.24 -3.22 -21.61
N GLY A 638 -9.36 -2.33 -21.19
CA GLY A 638 -8.38 -1.69 -22.06
C GLY A 638 -8.96 -0.55 -22.91
N THR A 639 -8.29 -0.22 -24.02
CA THR A 639 -8.60 0.97 -24.85
C THR A 639 -9.29 0.69 -26.17
N GLY A 640 -9.44 -0.58 -26.56
CA GLY A 640 -10.04 -0.96 -27.84
C GLY A 640 -11.55 -0.73 -27.93
N ASN A 641 -12.13 -1.10 -29.07
CA ASN A 641 -13.57 -1.02 -29.31
C ASN A 641 -14.29 -2.28 -28.81
N VAL A 642 -15.56 -2.17 -28.42
CA VAL A 642 -16.40 -3.32 -28.01
C VAL A 642 -17.62 -3.46 -28.92
N THR A 643 -17.68 -4.55 -29.66
CA THR A 643 -18.81 -4.89 -30.52
C THR A 643 -19.65 -6.00 -29.88
N LEU A 644 -20.91 -5.68 -29.57
CA LEU A 644 -21.88 -6.58 -28.96
C LEU A 644 -22.80 -7.18 -30.03
N GLY A 645 -22.61 -8.48 -30.26
CA GLY A 645 -23.37 -9.31 -31.18
C GLY A 645 -24.66 -9.87 -30.59
N THR A 646 -25.09 -11.01 -31.14
CA THR A 646 -26.30 -11.71 -30.68
C THR A 646 -26.14 -12.16 -29.22
N ARG A 647 -27.08 -11.78 -28.35
CA ARG A 647 -27.16 -12.17 -26.92
C ARG A 647 -25.92 -11.81 -26.10
N ALA A 648 -25.22 -10.76 -26.50
CA ALA A 648 -24.09 -10.21 -25.77
C ALA A 648 -24.53 -9.15 -24.77
N GLN A 649 -23.91 -9.10 -23.60
CA GLN A 649 -24.11 -8.03 -22.63
C GLN A 649 -22.77 -7.52 -22.11
N LEU A 650 -22.54 -6.21 -22.25
CA LEU A 650 -21.49 -5.51 -21.53
C LEU A 650 -22.10 -4.88 -20.27
N ARG A 651 -21.48 -5.10 -19.12
CA ARG A 651 -21.86 -4.50 -17.84
C ARG A 651 -20.69 -3.67 -17.29
N ASN A 652 -20.91 -2.37 -17.11
CA ASN A 652 -20.02 -1.50 -16.35
C ASN A 652 -20.38 -1.62 -14.87
N ALA A 653 -19.66 -2.46 -14.12
CA ALA A 653 -20.07 -2.86 -12.77
C ALA A 653 -19.45 -2.02 -11.64
N VAL A 654 -18.40 -1.26 -11.96
CA VAL A 654 -17.64 -0.44 -11.00
C VAL A 654 -17.33 0.93 -11.59
N PRO A 655 -17.07 1.96 -10.77
CA PRO A 655 -16.64 3.26 -11.26
C PRO A 655 -15.43 3.13 -12.18
N HIS A 656 -15.43 3.90 -13.26
CA HIS A 656 -14.38 3.89 -14.29
C HIS A 656 -14.16 2.57 -15.03
N GLY A 657 -15.05 1.58 -14.89
CA GLY A 657 -14.83 0.24 -15.45
C GLY A 657 -14.60 0.23 -16.97
N ILE A 658 -15.35 1.05 -17.71
CA ILE A 658 -15.26 1.14 -19.18
C ILE A 658 -14.80 2.52 -19.69
N ASP A 659 -14.30 3.40 -18.82
CA ASP A 659 -13.93 4.78 -19.19
C ASP A 659 -12.76 4.86 -20.18
N SER A 660 -11.95 3.81 -20.30
CA SER A 660 -10.87 3.72 -21.27
C SER A 660 -11.31 3.24 -22.67
N VAL A 661 -12.50 2.64 -22.79
CA VAL A 661 -12.97 2.00 -24.03
C VAL A 661 -13.26 3.05 -25.11
N ALA A 662 -12.68 2.87 -26.31
CA ALA A 662 -12.82 3.83 -27.41
C ALA A 662 -14.20 3.85 -28.05
N SER A 663 -14.91 2.72 -28.13
CA SER A 663 -16.30 2.72 -28.54
C SER A 663 -17.05 1.46 -28.11
N VAL A 664 -18.38 1.55 -28.04
CA VAL A 664 -19.26 0.41 -27.85
C VAL A 664 -20.32 0.39 -28.95
N GLU A 665 -20.46 -0.72 -29.66
CA GLU A 665 -21.46 -0.93 -30.71
C GLU A 665 -22.42 -2.08 -30.35
N LEU A 666 -23.72 -1.83 -30.40
CA LEU A 666 -24.79 -2.82 -30.21
C LEU A 666 -25.38 -3.16 -31.58
N THR A 667 -25.12 -4.37 -32.06
CA THR A 667 -25.42 -4.77 -33.44
C THR A 667 -26.73 -5.56 -33.61
N THR A 668 -27.36 -6.03 -32.53
CA THR A 668 -28.55 -6.90 -32.61
C THR A 668 -29.63 -6.54 -31.60
N ALA A 669 -30.90 -6.94 -31.82
CA ALA A 669 -31.98 -6.70 -30.86
C ALA A 669 -31.77 -7.36 -29.48
N THR A 670 -30.77 -8.24 -29.35
CA THR A 670 -30.47 -8.98 -28.13
C THR A 670 -29.14 -8.57 -27.47
N SER A 671 -28.40 -7.62 -28.06
CA SER A 671 -27.23 -7.03 -27.41
C SER A 671 -27.66 -6.04 -26.32
N THR A 672 -26.86 -5.89 -25.27
CA THR A 672 -27.14 -4.95 -24.19
C THR A 672 -25.90 -4.29 -23.63
N LEU A 673 -25.97 -2.99 -23.45
CA LEU A 673 -25.05 -2.23 -22.59
C LEU A 673 -25.80 -1.88 -21.31
N GLU A 674 -25.27 -2.31 -20.17
CA GLU A 674 -25.79 -2.03 -18.82
C GLU A 674 -24.79 -1.15 -18.07
N LEU A 675 -25.19 0.11 -17.80
CA LEU A 675 -24.39 1.07 -17.05
C LEU A 675 -24.87 1.09 -15.59
N VAL A 676 -24.44 0.09 -14.81
CA VAL A 676 -24.67 0.11 -13.34
C VAL A 676 -23.98 1.34 -12.77
N GLU A 677 -22.72 1.52 -13.17
CA GLU A 677 -21.95 2.73 -12.94
C GLU A 677 -21.88 3.58 -14.22
N PRO A 678 -21.76 4.92 -14.10
CA PRO A 678 -21.66 5.80 -15.25
C PRO A 678 -20.47 5.47 -16.17
N TRP A 679 -20.64 5.71 -17.47
CA TRP A 679 -19.54 5.69 -18.44
C TRP A 679 -19.10 7.12 -18.75
N LEU A 680 -17.86 7.46 -18.42
CA LEU A 680 -17.31 8.82 -18.55
C LEU A 680 -16.15 8.85 -19.54
N ASN A 681 -16.45 8.74 -20.84
CA ASN A 681 -15.46 8.88 -21.90
C ASN A 681 -15.95 9.81 -23.03
N PRO A 682 -15.64 11.13 -22.96
CA PRO A 682 -16.06 12.10 -23.98
C PRO A 682 -15.37 11.90 -25.35
N GLY A 683 -14.39 11.01 -25.45
CA GLY A 683 -13.76 10.61 -26.70
C GLY A 683 -14.39 9.36 -27.30
N ALA A 684 -15.30 8.69 -26.58
CA ALA A 684 -15.85 7.42 -27.02
C ALA A 684 -17.04 7.55 -27.98
N GLY A 685 -17.16 6.59 -28.90
CA GLY A 685 -18.37 6.39 -29.69
C GLY A 685 -19.32 5.38 -29.04
N LEU A 686 -20.62 5.67 -29.03
CA LEU A 686 -21.67 4.69 -28.72
C LEU A 686 -22.61 4.54 -29.90
N VAL A 687 -22.69 3.33 -30.47
CA VAL A 687 -23.60 3.01 -31.56
C VAL A 687 -24.63 2.00 -31.10
N VAL A 688 -25.90 2.39 -31.11
CA VAL A 688 -27.05 1.52 -30.80
C VAL A 688 -27.82 1.27 -32.09
N ALA A 689 -27.32 0.36 -32.93
CA ALA A 689 -27.98 -0.01 -34.18
C ALA A 689 -29.25 -0.83 -33.91
N ALA A 690 -29.19 -1.74 -32.93
CA ALA A 690 -30.32 -2.46 -32.35
C ALA A 690 -29.94 -2.91 -30.92
N GLY A 691 -30.91 -3.24 -30.07
CA GLY A 691 -30.63 -3.82 -28.74
C GLY A 691 -31.13 -2.98 -27.57
N THR A 692 -30.56 -3.21 -26.38
CA THR A 692 -30.94 -2.53 -25.14
C THR A 692 -29.81 -1.66 -24.61
N LEU A 693 -30.07 -0.36 -24.37
CA LEU A 693 -29.18 0.52 -23.61
C LEU A 693 -29.84 0.81 -22.26
N ASP A 694 -29.26 0.32 -21.17
CA ASP A 694 -29.68 0.64 -19.81
C ASP A 694 -28.76 1.72 -19.24
N LEU A 695 -29.30 2.91 -19.03
CA LEU A 695 -28.58 4.10 -18.55
C LEU A 695 -28.32 4.06 -17.04
N GLY A 696 -28.87 3.07 -16.31
CA GLY A 696 -28.76 3.02 -14.86
C GLY A 696 -29.42 4.22 -14.18
N ALA A 697 -28.84 4.69 -13.08
CA ALA A 697 -29.32 5.86 -12.33
C ALA A 697 -28.42 7.10 -12.46
N GLY A 698 -27.21 6.96 -13.02
CA GLY A 698 -26.18 7.99 -13.04
C GLY A 698 -26.15 8.87 -14.30
N HIS A 699 -25.11 9.70 -14.40
CA HIS A 699 -24.84 10.57 -15.55
C HIS A 699 -23.65 10.06 -16.34
N SER A 700 -23.90 9.55 -17.55
CA SER A 700 -22.87 9.09 -18.48
C SER A 700 -22.56 10.15 -19.54
N ARG A 701 -21.37 10.08 -20.15
CA ARG A 701 -20.94 10.97 -21.23
C ARG A 701 -20.09 10.23 -22.26
N VAL A 702 -20.46 10.41 -23.52
CA VAL A 702 -19.74 9.89 -24.70
C VAL A 702 -19.46 11.01 -25.70
N GLY A 703 -18.46 10.83 -26.55
CA GLY A 703 -18.14 11.78 -27.62
C GLY A 703 -19.18 11.80 -28.72
N ASP A 704 -19.54 10.61 -29.20
CA ASP A 704 -20.53 10.43 -30.26
C ASP A 704 -21.60 9.41 -29.85
N LEU A 705 -22.85 9.65 -30.22
CA LEU A 705 -23.96 8.73 -30.00
C LEU A 705 -24.77 8.55 -31.28
N GLN A 706 -24.93 7.32 -31.71
CA GLN A 706 -25.83 6.93 -32.80
C GLN A 706 -26.91 6.00 -32.29
N VAL A 707 -28.17 6.28 -32.60
CA VAL A 707 -29.31 5.42 -32.20
C VAL A 707 -30.19 5.18 -33.42
N GLY A 708 -30.38 3.92 -33.82
CA GLY A 708 -31.15 3.55 -35.00
C GLY A 708 -30.62 4.13 -36.32
N GLY A 709 -29.31 4.33 -36.41
CA GLY A 709 -28.65 4.94 -37.58
C GLY A 709 -28.70 6.47 -37.63
N PHE A 710 -29.25 7.14 -36.62
CA PHE A 710 -29.22 8.60 -36.50
C PHE A 710 -28.11 9.02 -35.55
N SER A 711 -27.21 9.91 -35.98
CA SER A 711 -26.27 10.59 -35.10
C SER A 711 -26.99 11.68 -34.31
N LEU A 712 -26.86 11.65 -32.99
CA LEU A 712 -27.44 12.66 -32.12
C LEU A 712 -26.51 13.88 -32.02
N ALA A 713 -27.11 15.07 -31.91
CA ALA A 713 -26.36 16.30 -31.70
C ALA A 713 -25.77 16.34 -30.28
N VAL A 714 -24.79 17.24 -30.06
CA VAL A 714 -24.29 17.56 -28.71
C VAL A 714 -25.46 17.97 -27.82
N GLY A 715 -25.58 17.34 -26.65
CA GLY A 715 -26.72 17.50 -25.76
C GLY A 715 -26.77 16.45 -24.67
N THR A 716 -27.75 16.55 -23.77
CA THR A 716 -28.01 15.54 -22.73
C THR A 716 -29.37 14.89 -22.99
N TYR A 717 -29.39 13.56 -22.97
CA TYR A 717 -30.55 12.75 -23.32
C TYR A 717 -30.88 11.78 -22.19
N GLY A 718 -32.13 11.76 -21.76
CA GLY A 718 -32.67 10.73 -20.88
C GLY A 718 -33.28 9.56 -21.65
N ALA A 719 -33.70 8.53 -20.93
CA ALA A 719 -34.33 7.34 -21.53
C ALA A 719 -35.56 7.69 -22.38
N ALA A 720 -36.37 8.66 -21.94
CA ALA A 720 -37.54 9.14 -22.69
C ALA A 720 -37.16 9.81 -24.01
N ASP A 721 -36.12 10.67 -24.00
CA ASP A 721 -35.65 11.37 -25.20
C ASP A 721 -35.18 10.38 -26.26
N LEU A 722 -34.38 9.39 -25.86
CA LEU A 722 -33.84 8.37 -26.75
C LEU A 722 -34.92 7.39 -27.25
N THR A 723 -35.91 7.05 -26.43
CA THR A 723 -37.03 6.18 -26.83
C THR A 723 -37.92 6.83 -27.88
N ASN A 724 -38.13 8.15 -27.77
CA ASN A 724 -38.97 8.91 -28.69
C ASN A 724 -38.40 9.03 -30.12
N LEU A 725 -37.13 8.67 -30.33
CA LEU A 725 -36.49 8.66 -31.67
C LEU A 725 -37.03 7.54 -32.59
N GLY A 726 -37.79 6.57 -32.06
CA GLY A 726 -38.48 5.56 -32.88
C GLY A 726 -37.55 4.53 -33.57
N SER A 727 -36.35 4.33 -33.03
CA SER A 727 -35.23 3.57 -33.62
C SER A 727 -35.32 2.05 -33.49
N GLY A 728 -36.25 1.51 -32.71
CA GLY A 728 -36.32 0.07 -32.40
C GLY A 728 -35.35 -0.41 -31.31
N ALA A 729 -34.53 0.49 -30.74
CA ALA A 729 -33.74 0.22 -29.53
C ALA A 729 -34.61 0.28 -28.27
N THR A 730 -34.33 -0.57 -27.29
CA THR A 730 -34.95 -0.51 -25.95
C THR A 730 -34.06 0.33 -25.04
N ILE A 731 -34.59 1.41 -24.48
CA ILE A 731 -33.84 2.27 -23.56
C ILE A 731 -34.44 2.12 -22.15
N LEU A 732 -33.58 1.84 -21.17
CA LEU A 732 -33.95 1.60 -19.77
C LEU A 732 -33.17 2.56 -18.84
N GLY A 733 -33.54 2.57 -17.56
CA GLY A 733 -32.89 3.38 -16.54
C GLY A 733 -33.50 4.78 -16.35
N SER A 734 -33.16 5.43 -15.24
CA SER A 734 -33.52 6.81 -14.91
C SER A 734 -32.37 7.81 -15.11
N GLY A 735 -31.18 7.31 -15.46
CA GLY A 735 -29.99 8.10 -15.73
C GLY A 735 -30.06 8.90 -17.02
N THR A 736 -28.98 9.63 -17.30
CA THR A 736 -28.84 10.50 -18.48
C THR A 736 -27.53 10.26 -19.19
N LEU A 737 -27.49 10.50 -20.51
CA LEU A 737 -26.30 10.40 -21.35
C LEU A 737 -26.05 11.72 -22.09
N SER A 738 -24.88 12.32 -21.87
CA SER A 738 -24.42 13.49 -22.64
C SER A 738 -23.58 13.07 -23.86
N VAL A 739 -23.78 13.75 -24.98
CA VAL A 739 -23.03 13.57 -26.24
C VAL A 739 -22.18 14.81 -26.50
N GLY A 740 -20.92 14.62 -26.89
CA GLY A 740 -19.99 15.67 -27.28
C GLY A 740 -18.76 15.77 -26.36
N PRO A 741 -17.75 16.56 -26.77
CA PRO A 741 -16.56 16.79 -25.95
C PRO A 741 -16.97 17.33 -24.58
N PHE A 742 -16.06 17.25 -23.59
CA PHE A 742 -16.21 18.10 -22.42
C PHE A 742 -16.53 19.52 -22.92
N PRO A 743 -17.49 20.22 -22.30
CA PRO A 743 -17.68 21.62 -22.60
C PRO A 743 -16.29 22.29 -22.58
N PRO A 744 -15.97 23.18 -23.53
CA PRO A 744 -14.77 24.00 -23.42
C PRO A 744 -14.74 24.61 -22.01
N ASP A 745 -13.54 24.79 -21.47
CA ASP A 745 -13.38 25.27 -20.09
C ASP A 745 -14.40 26.36 -19.77
N ALA A 746 -14.99 26.25 -18.59
CA ALA A 746 -15.80 27.31 -18.02
C ALA A 746 -14.90 28.53 -17.83
N ILE A 747 -14.94 29.46 -18.79
CA ILE A 747 -14.11 30.67 -18.75
C ILE A 747 -14.85 31.72 -17.96
N SER A 748 -14.16 32.40 -17.04
CA SER A 748 -14.71 33.57 -16.37
C SER A 748 -15.03 34.67 -17.39
N ILE A 749 -16.26 35.18 -17.40
CA ILE A 749 -16.72 36.25 -18.31
C ILE A 749 -17.06 37.56 -17.58
N SER A 750 -17.04 37.54 -16.25
CA SER A 750 -17.28 38.71 -15.41
C SER A 750 -16.68 38.51 -14.02
N ASN A 751 -16.45 39.62 -13.30
CA ASN A 751 -16.17 39.56 -11.87
C ASN A 751 -17.42 39.07 -11.12
N GLY A 752 -17.28 38.10 -10.22
CA GLY A 752 -18.44 37.52 -9.54
C GLY A 752 -18.08 36.39 -8.57
N SER A 753 -19.09 35.83 -7.92
CA SER A 753 -18.94 34.61 -7.12
C SER A 753 -18.82 33.40 -8.05
N SER A 754 -18.00 32.43 -7.67
CA SER A 754 -17.91 31.14 -8.38
C SER A 754 -19.27 30.43 -8.44
N ALA A 755 -20.11 30.62 -7.42
CA ALA A 755 -21.46 30.07 -7.33
C ALA A 755 -22.51 30.87 -8.11
N ASP A 756 -22.15 31.97 -8.78
CA ASP A 756 -23.03 32.68 -9.69
C ASP A 756 -22.86 32.16 -11.11
N ALA A 757 -23.95 31.68 -11.70
CA ALA A 757 -23.98 31.22 -13.08
C ALA A 757 -23.55 32.32 -14.08
N ALA A 758 -23.79 33.60 -13.77
CA ALA A 758 -23.39 34.71 -14.62
C ALA A 758 -21.88 34.90 -14.72
N THR A 759 -21.09 34.33 -13.81
CA THR A 759 -19.63 34.41 -13.81
C THR A 759 -19.00 33.60 -14.95
N TRP A 760 -19.69 32.57 -15.45
CA TRP A 760 -19.11 31.57 -16.34
C TRP A 760 -19.68 31.59 -17.75
N SER A 761 -18.83 31.35 -18.75
CA SER A 761 -19.18 31.30 -20.17
C SER A 761 -20.31 30.33 -20.52
N HIS A 762 -20.51 29.28 -19.71
CA HIS A 762 -21.56 28.29 -19.89
C HIS A 762 -22.84 28.56 -19.09
N ALA A 763 -22.91 29.68 -18.35
CA ALA A 763 -24.09 30.07 -17.57
C ALA A 763 -24.56 29.02 -16.54
N LEU A 764 -23.64 28.30 -15.89
CA LEU A 764 -23.92 27.42 -14.74
C LEU A 764 -23.03 27.84 -13.57
N ALA A 765 -23.51 27.66 -12.35
CA ALA A 765 -22.72 27.91 -11.15
C ALA A 765 -21.70 26.78 -10.92
N THR A 766 -20.58 27.06 -10.26
CA THR A 766 -19.68 25.99 -9.77
C THR A 766 -20.41 25.15 -8.72
N PRO A 767 -20.36 23.81 -8.81
CA PRO A 767 -20.84 22.96 -7.72
C PRO A 767 -20.05 23.21 -6.43
N VAL A 768 -20.76 23.13 -5.30
CA VAL A 768 -20.22 23.33 -3.94
C VAL A 768 -20.22 22.04 -3.12
N ALA A 769 -20.50 20.91 -3.78
CA ALA A 769 -20.47 19.55 -3.25
C ALA A 769 -20.23 18.58 -4.42
N GLY A 770 -19.50 17.49 -4.19
CA GLY A 770 -19.13 16.49 -5.19
C GLY A 770 -17.67 16.04 -5.02
N THR A 771 -17.20 15.21 -5.95
CA THR A 771 -15.82 14.67 -5.93
C THR A 771 -14.90 15.54 -6.78
N GLN A 772 -13.73 15.92 -6.25
CA GLN A 772 -12.72 16.63 -7.04
C GLN A 772 -12.16 15.74 -8.17
N GLY A 773 -11.87 16.34 -9.32
CA GLY A 773 -11.47 15.60 -10.52
C GLY A 773 -12.65 15.22 -11.44
N GLU A 774 -13.88 15.46 -11.00
CA GLU A 774 -15.11 15.25 -11.80
C GLU A 774 -15.74 16.58 -12.25
N GLY A 775 -16.58 16.55 -13.29
CA GLY A 775 -17.30 17.75 -13.75
C GLY A 775 -16.53 18.61 -14.76
N LEU A 776 -16.68 19.94 -14.66
CA LEU A 776 -16.11 20.91 -15.61
C LEU A 776 -14.69 21.31 -15.23
N SER A 777 -13.87 21.65 -16.23
CA SER A 777 -12.65 22.43 -16.03
C SER A 777 -12.99 23.92 -16.10
N TYR A 778 -12.32 24.71 -15.27
CA TYR A 778 -12.57 26.14 -15.17
C TYR A 778 -11.28 26.91 -15.50
N LEU A 779 -11.42 28.02 -16.21
CA LEU A 779 -10.33 28.96 -16.50
C LEU A 779 -10.74 30.35 -16.02
N ILE A 780 -9.99 30.88 -15.06
CA ILE A 780 -10.10 32.28 -14.63
C ILE A 780 -9.07 33.07 -15.42
N ARG A 781 -9.53 33.99 -16.27
CA ARG A 781 -8.69 34.91 -17.05
C ARG A 781 -9.35 36.27 -17.11
N ASP A 782 -8.57 37.35 -17.05
CA ASP A 782 -9.05 38.75 -17.13
C ASP A 782 -9.96 39.23 -15.98
N PHE A 783 -10.49 38.32 -15.15
CA PHE A 783 -11.50 38.60 -14.12
C PHE A 783 -11.13 38.06 -12.74
N THR A 784 -11.80 38.59 -11.72
CA THR A 784 -11.75 38.12 -10.34
C THR A 784 -12.97 37.25 -10.02
N VAL A 785 -12.74 35.98 -9.68
CA VAL A 785 -13.77 35.04 -9.23
C VAL A 785 -13.62 34.82 -7.73
N THR A 786 -14.62 35.22 -6.96
CA THR A 786 -14.64 35.04 -5.50
C THR A 786 -15.20 33.69 -5.12
N SER A 787 -14.67 33.09 -4.06
CA SER A 787 -15.14 31.82 -3.48
C SER A 787 -16.64 31.81 -3.17
N ASN A 788 -17.21 30.60 -3.08
CA ASN A 788 -18.66 30.34 -3.11
C ASN A 788 -19.45 30.99 -1.96
N ASP A 789 -18.91 31.01 -0.74
CA ASP A 789 -19.54 31.64 0.43
C ASP A 789 -18.50 32.28 1.35
N PRO A 790 -18.20 33.58 1.17
CA PRO A 790 -17.23 34.29 2.00
C PRO A 790 -17.57 34.33 3.50
N SER A 791 -18.80 34.00 3.91
CA SER A 791 -19.20 33.96 5.31
C SER A 791 -18.87 32.62 5.99
N SER A 792 -18.59 31.57 5.23
CA SER A 792 -18.34 30.21 5.71
C SER A 792 -16.88 29.92 6.03
N ASN A 793 -16.65 29.02 7.00
CA ASN A 793 -15.34 28.43 7.33
C ASN A 793 -15.03 27.18 6.48
N GLN A 794 -15.99 26.66 5.72
CA GLN A 794 -15.79 25.59 4.76
C GLN A 794 -16.38 26.04 3.43
N GLN A 795 -15.52 26.15 2.43
CA GLN A 795 -15.86 26.66 1.11
C GLN A 795 -15.41 25.63 0.08
N ALA A 796 -16.19 25.49 -0.99
CA ALA A 796 -15.95 24.45 -1.98
C ALA A 796 -16.10 25.05 -3.38
N PHE A 797 -15.18 24.64 -4.24
CA PHE A 797 -15.19 24.81 -5.68
C PHE A 797 -14.94 23.41 -6.22
N VAL A 798 -15.96 22.75 -6.77
CA VAL A 798 -15.81 21.38 -7.26
C VAL A 798 -15.68 21.38 -8.77
N GLY A 799 -14.64 20.71 -9.28
CA GLY A 799 -14.41 20.59 -10.72
C GLY A 799 -13.34 19.57 -11.08
N ARG A 800 -13.14 19.41 -12.38
CA ARG A 800 -12.09 18.55 -12.94
C ARG A 800 -10.72 19.17 -12.81
N SER A 801 -10.62 20.48 -13.09
CA SER A 801 -9.44 21.30 -12.88
C SER A 801 -9.81 22.77 -12.80
N LEU A 802 -8.96 23.57 -12.18
CA LEU A 802 -9.07 25.03 -12.16
C LEU A 802 -7.74 25.63 -12.63
N ARG A 803 -7.78 26.42 -13.68
CA ARG A 803 -6.64 27.16 -14.22
C ARG A 803 -6.82 28.65 -13.98
N ILE A 804 -5.75 29.34 -13.64
CA ILE A 804 -5.72 30.79 -13.48
C ILE A 804 -4.71 31.33 -14.49
N GLY A 805 -5.22 31.93 -15.56
CA GLY A 805 -4.42 32.53 -16.63
C GLY A 805 -4.15 34.01 -16.41
N ASP A 806 -3.65 34.66 -17.47
CA ASP A 806 -3.29 36.07 -17.48
C ASP A 806 -4.39 36.99 -16.89
N ALA A 807 -3.97 37.89 -16.00
CA ALA A 807 -4.81 38.79 -15.21
C ALA A 807 -5.96 38.13 -14.41
N GLY A 808 -6.02 36.80 -14.35
CA GLY A 808 -7.01 36.03 -13.61
C GLY A 808 -6.75 36.05 -12.12
N VAL A 809 -7.81 36.20 -11.32
CA VAL A 809 -7.72 36.20 -9.85
C VAL A 809 -8.73 35.22 -9.26
N LEU A 810 -8.25 34.14 -8.62
CA LEU A 810 -9.06 33.34 -7.70
C LEU A 810 -9.03 34.00 -6.32
N ASP A 811 -10.17 34.51 -5.88
CA ASP A 811 -10.29 35.30 -4.67
C ASP A 811 -10.97 34.52 -3.55
N LEU A 812 -10.16 33.89 -2.71
CA LEU A 812 -10.55 33.06 -1.58
C LEU A 812 -10.85 33.95 -0.38
N ALA A 813 -12.12 34.32 -0.26
CA ALA A 813 -12.55 35.32 0.70
C ALA A 813 -13.08 34.72 1.99
N ARG A 814 -12.79 35.38 3.11
CA ARG A 814 -13.40 35.16 4.41
C ARG A 814 -13.80 36.48 5.06
N THR A 815 -15.10 36.76 5.12
CA THR A 815 -15.67 37.98 5.71
C THR A 815 -16.28 37.74 7.09
N HIS A 816 -15.62 38.24 8.14
CA HIS A 816 -16.05 38.24 9.53
C HIS A 816 -15.35 39.34 10.36
N ASN A 817 -15.84 39.53 11.58
CA ASN A 817 -15.35 40.47 12.59
C ASN A 817 -14.82 39.77 13.86
N ALA A 818 -14.85 38.43 13.92
CA ALA A 818 -14.27 37.64 15.01
C ALA A 818 -12.73 37.58 14.95
N THR A 819 -12.06 37.32 16.07
CA THR A 819 -10.62 37.00 16.08
C THR A 819 -10.44 35.50 15.84
N ASN A 820 -9.43 35.12 15.05
CA ASN A 820 -8.98 33.74 14.80
C ASN A 820 -10.05 32.78 14.20
N GLN A 821 -10.15 32.73 12.87
CA GLN A 821 -10.98 31.76 12.14
C GLN A 821 -10.13 30.88 11.22
N ASN A 822 -10.35 29.57 11.26
CA ASN A 822 -9.76 28.64 10.30
C ASN A 822 -10.75 28.40 9.17
N VAL A 823 -10.27 28.50 7.93
CA VAL A 823 -11.08 28.34 6.73
C VAL A 823 -10.42 27.30 5.85
N SER A 824 -11.19 26.33 5.40
CA SER A 824 -10.74 25.33 4.44
C SER A 824 -11.44 25.55 3.10
N TYR A 825 -10.65 25.46 2.03
CA TYR A 825 -11.12 25.51 0.65
C TYR A 825 -10.89 24.15 0.00
N ASP A 826 -12.00 23.47 -0.31
CA ASP A 826 -11.99 22.29 -1.15
C ASP A 826 -11.97 22.74 -2.62
N LEU A 827 -10.83 22.58 -3.28
CA LEU A 827 -10.55 23.04 -4.64
C LEU A 827 -10.11 21.86 -5.53
N PRO A 828 -10.38 21.89 -6.84
CA PRO A 828 -9.82 20.89 -7.76
C PRO A 828 -8.30 21.11 -7.91
N PRO A 829 -7.58 20.20 -8.59
CA PRO A 829 -6.21 20.46 -9.01
C PRO A 829 -6.07 21.84 -9.65
N LEU A 830 -5.16 22.64 -9.13
CA LEU A 830 -5.01 24.06 -9.43
C LEU A 830 -3.76 24.30 -10.27
N GLU A 831 -3.90 25.01 -11.38
CA GLU A 831 -2.78 25.47 -12.20
C GLU A 831 -2.77 27.00 -12.25
N MET A 832 -1.62 27.59 -11.94
CA MET A 832 -1.36 29.02 -12.11
C MET A 832 -0.44 29.21 -13.29
N GLU A 833 -0.98 29.73 -14.38
CA GLU A 833 -0.24 30.13 -15.59
C GLU A 833 0.28 31.57 -15.41
N ASP A 834 1.11 32.04 -16.35
CA ASP A 834 1.71 33.37 -16.34
C ASP A 834 0.66 34.49 -16.13
N GLY A 835 0.91 35.36 -15.16
CA GLY A 835 -0.01 36.42 -14.69
C GLY A 835 -1.09 35.96 -13.71
N GLY A 836 -1.24 34.66 -13.45
CA GLY A 836 -2.26 34.09 -12.58
C GLY A 836 -2.09 34.45 -11.11
N THR A 837 -3.21 34.73 -10.42
CA THR A 837 -3.21 35.14 -9.01
C THR A 837 -4.18 34.35 -8.13
N VAL A 838 -3.69 33.84 -7.00
CA VAL A 838 -4.53 33.39 -5.88
C VAL A 838 -4.51 34.46 -4.80
N ARG A 839 -5.68 34.93 -4.37
CA ARG A 839 -5.81 35.96 -3.33
C ARG A 839 -6.55 35.39 -2.13
N PHE A 840 -5.90 35.37 -0.97
CA PHE A 840 -6.51 35.09 0.32
C PHE A 840 -6.97 36.38 0.96
N ARG A 841 -8.28 36.61 1.00
CA ARG A 841 -8.86 37.88 1.41
C ARG A 841 -9.62 37.78 2.73
N ALA A 842 -9.21 38.55 3.73
CA ALA A 842 -9.90 38.68 5.02
C ALA A 842 -10.56 40.06 5.17
N SER A 843 -11.64 40.15 5.96
CA SER A 843 -12.31 41.45 6.26
C SER A 843 -11.76 42.18 7.50
N VAL A 844 -12.51 42.28 8.61
CA VAL A 844 -12.03 42.93 9.85
C VAL A 844 -11.32 41.93 10.77
N GLY A 845 -11.82 40.70 10.88
CA GLY A 845 -11.29 39.64 11.74
C GLY A 845 -9.97 39.02 11.27
N SER A 846 -9.45 38.07 12.05
CA SER A 846 -8.23 37.28 11.72
C SER A 846 -8.60 35.93 11.10
N ALA A 847 -7.93 35.55 10.01
CA ALA A 847 -8.20 34.30 9.29
C ALA A 847 -6.92 33.49 9.03
N THR A 848 -7.05 32.17 9.07
CA THR A 848 -6.07 31.19 8.61
C THR A 848 -6.73 30.37 7.51
N HIS A 849 -6.30 30.59 6.27
CA HIS A 849 -6.80 29.92 5.08
C HIS A 849 -6.01 28.62 4.84
N SER A 850 -6.67 27.55 4.44
CA SER A 850 -6.02 26.26 4.12
C SER A 850 -6.52 25.71 2.79
N ILE A 851 -5.56 25.29 1.96
CA ILE A 851 -5.81 24.58 0.69
C ILE A 851 -4.97 23.30 0.70
N THR A 852 -5.59 22.19 0.33
CA THR A 852 -4.96 20.85 0.26
C THR A 852 -4.78 20.35 -1.17
N CYS A 853 -5.35 21.01 -2.17
CA CYS A 853 -5.20 20.61 -3.57
C CYS A 853 -3.76 20.81 -4.06
N PRO A 854 -3.27 19.98 -5.00
CA PRO A 854 -1.99 20.22 -5.64
C PRO A 854 -2.02 21.53 -6.45
N LEU A 855 -0.88 22.22 -6.50
CA LEU A 855 -0.68 23.46 -7.22
C LEU A 855 0.44 23.31 -8.24
N VAL A 856 0.12 23.50 -9.53
CA VAL A 856 1.09 23.57 -10.62
C VAL A 856 1.35 25.02 -10.98
N VAL A 857 2.62 25.40 -11.10
CA VAL A 857 3.03 26.77 -11.47
C VAL A 857 3.75 26.75 -12.82
N SER A 858 3.34 27.63 -13.73
CA SER A 858 3.97 27.84 -15.02
C SER A 858 4.11 29.34 -15.33
N GLY A 859 5.32 29.89 -15.12
CA GLY A 859 5.61 31.31 -15.38
C GLY A 859 5.59 32.21 -14.15
N GLU A 860 5.27 33.50 -14.33
CA GLU A 860 5.21 34.48 -13.23
C GLU A 860 3.81 34.54 -12.61
N THR A 861 3.70 34.11 -11.36
CA THR A 861 2.42 33.97 -10.65
C THR A 861 2.44 34.72 -9.32
N SER A 862 1.27 35.01 -8.74
CA SER A 862 1.22 35.66 -7.42
C SER A 862 0.24 35.04 -6.43
N ILE A 863 0.68 34.91 -5.19
CA ILE A 863 -0.15 34.57 -4.04
C ILE A 863 -0.27 35.81 -3.17
N ARG A 864 -1.50 36.29 -2.97
CA ARG A 864 -1.76 37.58 -2.32
C ARG A 864 -2.48 37.42 -0.99
N LEU A 865 -1.95 38.04 0.06
CA LEU A 865 -2.57 38.11 1.38
C LEU A 865 -3.21 39.50 1.54
N ASN A 866 -4.52 39.58 1.37
CA ASN A 866 -5.27 40.85 1.25
C ASN A 866 -6.25 41.05 2.41
N GLY A 867 -6.28 42.24 3.01
CA GLY A 867 -7.28 42.61 4.02
C GLY A 867 -7.11 41.93 5.38
N GLY A 868 -7.95 42.26 6.36
CA GLY A 868 -7.76 41.87 7.77
C GLY A 868 -7.16 43.02 8.59
N SER A 869 -7.83 43.41 9.69
CA SER A 869 -7.26 44.30 10.71
C SER A 869 -6.36 43.55 11.71
N TYR A 870 -6.29 42.23 11.58
CA TYR A 870 -5.46 41.31 12.35
C TYR A 870 -4.76 40.31 11.40
N SER A 871 -4.10 39.28 11.94
CA SER A 871 -3.39 38.27 11.15
C SER A 871 -4.27 37.64 10.06
N ASN A 872 -3.74 37.61 8.83
CA ASN A 872 -4.31 36.91 7.68
C ASN A 872 -3.21 35.97 7.16
N ASN A 873 -3.37 34.69 7.44
CA ASN A 873 -2.40 33.65 7.11
C ASN A 873 -2.99 32.67 6.11
N ALA A 874 -2.14 32.06 5.30
CA ALA A 874 -2.51 30.97 4.40
C ALA A 874 -1.57 29.79 4.59
N SER A 875 -2.09 28.58 4.46
CA SER A 875 -1.36 27.32 4.49
C SER A 875 -1.66 26.54 3.22
N LEU A 876 -0.60 26.15 2.50
CA LEU A 876 -0.66 25.24 1.36
C LEU A 876 -0.12 23.89 1.81
N ALA A 877 -1.02 22.91 1.84
CA ALA A 877 -0.71 21.54 2.27
C ALA A 877 -0.71 20.53 1.11
N GLY A 878 -1.16 20.93 -0.08
CA GLY A 878 -0.97 20.15 -1.31
C GLY A 878 0.41 20.37 -1.93
N GLY A 879 0.90 19.39 -2.69
CA GLY A 879 2.19 19.49 -3.37
C GLY A 879 2.23 20.61 -4.41
N ILE A 880 3.37 21.29 -4.50
CA ILE A 880 3.67 22.36 -5.45
C ILE A 880 4.67 21.84 -6.49
N SER A 881 4.33 21.96 -7.77
CA SER A 881 5.16 21.50 -8.88
C SER A 881 5.24 22.55 -10.00
N GLY A 882 6.08 22.27 -11.00
CA GLY A 882 6.30 23.17 -12.14
C GLY A 882 7.48 24.11 -11.94
N SER A 883 7.50 25.21 -12.70
CA SER A 883 8.61 26.15 -12.72
C SER A 883 8.19 27.59 -12.98
N GLY A 884 9.03 28.54 -12.55
CA GLY A 884 8.79 29.97 -12.73
C GLY A 884 8.96 30.76 -11.43
N THR A 885 8.16 31.82 -11.27
CA THR A 885 8.21 32.71 -10.11
C THR A 885 6.90 32.69 -9.35
N ILE A 886 6.94 32.52 -8.03
CA ILE A 886 5.79 32.68 -7.14
C ILE A 886 6.01 33.92 -6.28
N ALA A 887 5.24 34.97 -6.56
CA ALA A 887 5.27 36.21 -5.80
C ALA A 887 4.28 36.19 -4.63
N VAL A 888 4.78 36.08 -3.40
CA VAL A 888 4.01 36.18 -2.17
C VAL A 888 3.90 37.66 -1.77
N VAL A 889 2.74 38.26 -2.02
CA VAL A 889 2.53 39.69 -1.85
C VAL A 889 1.48 39.97 -0.78
N SER A 890 1.82 40.81 0.19
CA SER A 890 0.86 41.41 1.10
C SER A 890 0.53 42.83 0.64
N ASP A 891 -0.63 43.02 -0.01
CA ASP A 891 -0.97 44.23 -0.77
C ASP A 891 -2.08 45.12 -0.15
N SER A 892 -2.68 44.69 0.96
CA SER A 892 -3.53 45.58 1.77
C SER A 892 -3.56 45.20 3.25
N ASN A 893 -3.74 46.20 4.12
CA ASN A 893 -3.64 46.07 5.58
C ASN A 893 -4.74 46.82 6.35
N ALA A 894 -5.96 46.85 5.80
CA ALA A 894 -7.06 47.67 6.30
C ALA A 894 -7.27 47.55 7.84
N GLY A 895 -6.84 48.58 8.58
CA GLY A 895 -7.00 48.67 10.04
C GLY A 895 -6.00 47.87 10.89
N SER A 896 -4.90 47.38 10.32
CA SER A 896 -3.90 46.59 11.05
C SER A 896 -3.21 47.37 12.18
N SER A 897 -2.94 46.70 13.29
CA SER A 897 -2.10 47.18 14.39
C SER A 897 -0.62 46.90 14.13
N SER A 898 0.24 47.71 14.75
CA SER A 898 1.70 47.60 14.60
C SER A 898 2.26 46.20 14.80
N GLY A 899 3.03 45.73 13.80
CA GLY A 899 3.85 44.52 13.90
C GLY A 899 3.17 43.19 13.52
N ASN A 900 1.97 43.22 12.94
CA ASN A 900 1.32 42.00 12.44
C ASN A 900 2.10 41.38 11.26
N VAL A 901 2.16 40.05 11.24
CA VAL A 901 2.75 39.27 10.15
C VAL A 901 1.65 38.54 9.39
N ARG A 902 1.64 38.70 8.07
CA ARG A 902 0.77 37.98 7.13
C ARG A 902 1.59 36.88 6.50
N ARG A 903 1.28 35.63 6.83
CA ARG A 903 2.16 34.49 6.56
C ARG A 903 1.56 33.55 5.54
N LEU A 904 2.34 33.17 4.54
CA LEU A 904 2.13 31.97 3.74
C LEU A 904 3.01 30.85 4.30
N THR A 905 2.41 29.73 4.68
CA THR A 905 3.11 28.54 5.17
C THR A 905 2.97 27.41 4.16
N ILE A 906 4.09 26.79 3.78
CA ILE A 906 4.10 25.59 2.94
C ILE A 906 4.37 24.38 3.83
N SER A 907 3.47 23.39 3.77
CA SER A 907 3.45 22.25 4.70
C SER A 907 3.59 20.89 4.01
N PHE A 908 3.60 20.85 2.68
CA PHE A 908 3.93 19.64 1.93
C PHE A 908 5.47 19.50 1.80
N ALA A 909 5.98 18.29 2.02
CA ALA A 909 7.41 18.01 1.95
C ALA A 909 7.88 17.76 0.51
N ASP A 910 9.15 17.99 0.23
CA ASP A 910 9.82 17.60 -1.03
C ASP A 910 9.08 18.06 -2.29
N ASN A 911 8.68 19.34 -2.30
CA ASN A 911 7.96 19.90 -3.43
C ASN A 911 8.83 19.87 -4.69
N PRO A 912 8.38 19.26 -5.81
CA PRO A 912 9.13 19.22 -7.08
C PRO A 912 9.17 20.57 -7.82
N PHE A 913 8.72 21.66 -7.19
CA PHE A 913 8.79 23.00 -7.76
C PHE A 913 10.24 23.44 -7.97
N VAL A 914 10.53 23.94 -9.17
CA VAL A 914 11.85 24.49 -9.54
C VAL A 914 11.70 25.95 -9.94
N GLY A 915 12.07 26.88 -9.07
CA GLY A 915 11.79 28.29 -9.36
C GLY A 915 12.19 29.32 -8.30
N THR A 916 11.66 30.53 -8.45
CA THR A 916 11.97 31.65 -7.56
C THR A 916 10.75 32.05 -6.74
N TRP A 917 10.91 32.10 -5.43
CA TRP A 917 9.94 32.76 -4.55
C TRP A 917 10.34 34.23 -4.38
N THR A 918 9.39 35.14 -4.53
CA THR A 918 9.58 36.53 -4.08
C THR A 918 8.60 36.82 -2.97
N VAL A 919 9.04 37.55 -1.94
CA VAL A 919 8.19 37.89 -0.79
C VAL A 919 8.24 39.40 -0.59
N ASP A 920 7.11 40.08 -0.76
CA ASP A 920 7.04 41.53 -0.59
C ASP A 920 5.78 41.98 0.17
N HIS A 921 5.89 43.08 0.91
CA HIS A 921 4.78 43.81 1.46
C HIS A 921 4.65 45.16 0.76
N SER A 922 3.61 45.27 -0.08
CA SER A 922 3.38 46.43 -0.94
C SER A 922 2.33 47.43 -0.41
N ALA A 923 1.69 47.14 0.73
CA ALA A 923 0.69 48.02 1.34
C ALA A 923 1.29 49.18 2.16
N SER A 924 0.51 50.23 2.40
CA SER A 924 0.89 51.36 3.27
C SER A 924 0.67 51.02 4.75
N GLY A 925 1.72 50.76 5.53
CA GLY A 925 1.63 50.57 6.99
C GLY A 925 2.85 49.84 7.57
N ASP A 926 2.70 49.25 8.75
CA ASP A 926 3.80 48.61 9.48
C ASP A 926 3.65 47.09 9.70
N ASP A 927 2.89 46.43 8.82
CA ASP A 927 2.81 44.97 8.72
C ASP A 927 4.06 44.39 8.02
N PHE A 928 4.19 43.06 8.08
CA PHE A 928 5.17 42.28 7.33
C PHE A 928 4.50 41.18 6.51
N CYS A 929 5.07 40.85 5.36
CA CYS A 929 4.78 39.62 4.62
C CYS A 929 5.76 38.52 5.05
N ALA A 930 5.32 37.27 5.17
CA ALA A 930 6.20 36.16 5.49
C ALA A 930 5.93 34.93 4.62
N LEU A 931 6.99 34.28 4.17
CA LEU A 931 7.00 32.93 3.62
C LEU A 931 7.63 32.00 4.66
N ALA A 932 6.99 30.86 4.95
CA ALA A 932 7.47 29.91 5.94
C ALA A 932 7.47 28.47 5.40
N SER A 933 8.59 27.77 5.63
CA SER A 933 8.71 26.32 5.40
C SER A 933 8.37 25.57 6.68
N SER A 934 7.37 24.69 6.63
CA SER A 934 6.94 23.87 7.78
C SER A 934 7.10 22.36 7.58
N ALA A 935 7.74 21.96 6.49
CA ALA A 935 8.13 20.59 6.17
C ALA A 935 9.52 20.59 5.47
N ALA A 936 10.19 19.44 5.41
CA ALA A 936 11.47 19.30 4.70
C ALA A 936 11.29 19.56 3.19
N GLY A 937 12.21 20.29 2.56
CA GLY A 937 12.12 20.58 1.12
C GLY A 937 10.87 21.38 0.69
N ALA A 938 10.19 22.04 1.63
CA ALA A 938 8.87 22.61 1.38
C ALA A 938 8.84 23.72 0.31
N LEU A 939 9.94 24.42 0.06
CA LEU A 939 9.98 25.49 -0.93
C LEU A 939 10.46 25.04 -2.32
N GLY A 940 10.77 23.74 -2.49
CA GLY A 940 11.32 23.17 -3.71
C GLY A 940 12.79 23.51 -3.93
N THR A 941 13.26 23.35 -5.17
CA THR A 941 14.67 23.58 -5.54
C THR A 941 14.78 24.89 -6.31
N GLY A 942 15.41 25.91 -5.71
CA GLY A 942 15.37 27.24 -6.30
C GLY A 942 15.82 28.36 -5.37
N SER A 943 15.36 29.58 -5.64
CA SER A 943 15.79 30.77 -4.91
C SER A 943 14.66 31.48 -4.18
N VAL A 944 14.99 32.20 -3.10
CA VAL A 944 14.05 33.10 -2.42
C VAL A 944 14.61 34.52 -2.39
N VAL A 945 13.83 35.48 -2.88
CA VAL A 945 14.11 36.91 -2.77
C VAL A 945 13.17 37.55 -1.74
N VAL A 946 13.73 37.97 -0.61
CA VAL A 946 13.02 38.64 0.46
C VAL A 946 13.08 40.15 0.23
N GLY A 947 11.96 40.72 -0.23
CA GLY A 947 11.79 42.11 -0.61
C GLY A 947 11.48 43.05 0.57
N THR A 948 10.71 44.09 0.29
CA THR A 948 10.42 45.14 1.28
C THR A 948 9.54 44.60 2.41
N ARG A 949 9.91 44.90 3.66
CA ARG A 949 9.20 44.54 4.90
C ARG A 949 8.72 43.08 4.90
N SER A 950 9.62 42.18 4.52
CA SER A 950 9.29 40.78 4.28
C SER A 950 10.22 39.83 5.00
N ARG A 951 9.75 38.60 5.21
CA ARG A 951 10.43 37.61 6.04
C ARG A 951 10.44 36.24 5.35
N LEU A 952 11.59 35.57 5.30
CA LEU A 952 11.66 34.13 5.11
C LEU A 952 11.83 33.48 6.49
N VAL A 953 11.00 32.49 6.83
CA VAL A 953 11.07 31.80 8.12
C VAL A 953 11.27 30.29 7.90
N ASN A 954 12.37 29.76 8.42
CA ASN A 954 12.62 28.32 8.43
C ASN A 954 12.02 27.68 9.70
N ASP A 955 10.77 27.24 9.63
CA ASP A 955 10.03 26.70 10.77
C ASP A 955 10.14 25.17 10.93
N HIS A 956 10.91 24.49 10.06
CA HIS A 956 11.16 23.04 10.12
C HIS A 956 12.63 22.71 9.84
N GLU A 957 13.14 21.61 10.39
CA GLU A 957 14.47 21.09 10.08
C GLU A 957 14.53 20.67 8.60
N GLN A 958 15.59 21.01 7.88
CA GLN A 958 15.67 20.79 6.42
C GLN A 958 14.61 21.56 5.60
N GLY A 959 13.91 22.53 6.20
CA GLY A 959 12.79 23.20 5.53
C GLY A 959 13.20 24.07 4.34
N ILE A 960 14.42 24.60 4.35
CA ILE A 960 14.99 25.39 3.25
C ILE A 960 16.32 24.85 2.73
N ASP A 961 16.72 23.65 3.15
CA ASP A 961 18.01 23.06 2.75
C ASP A 961 18.08 22.77 1.24
N SER A 962 16.93 22.60 0.58
CA SER A 962 16.84 22.44 -0.88
C SER A 962 17.04 23.73 -1.68
N LEU A 963 17.10 24.91 -1.04
CA LEU A 963 17.26 26.19 -1.74
C LEU A 963 18.71 26.40 -2.19
N VAL A 964 18.89 26.82 -3.44
CA VAL A 964 20.20 27.17 -3.99
C VAL A 964 20.61 28.61 -3.64
N SER A 965 19.66 29.49 -3.34
CA SER A 965 20.01 30.82 -2.81
C SER A 965 18.89 31.51 -2.03
N VAL A 966 19.29 32.38 -1.10
CA VAL A 966 18.42 33.32 -0.39
C VAL A 966 18.99 34.72 -0.51
N LYS A 967 18.17 35.68 -0.95
CA LYS A 967 18.54 37.09 -1.10
C LYS A 967 17.71 37.98 -0.19
N LEU A 968 18.37 38.71 0.72
CA LEU A 968 17.78 39.81 1.48
C LEU A 968 17.99 41.12 0.70
N ALA A 969 16.92 41.60 0.06
CA ALA A 969 16.99 42.66 -0.93
C ALA A 969 16.96 44.09 -0.33
N THR A 970 16.39 44.27 0.86
CA THR A 970 16.14 45.59 1.46
C THR A 970 16.51 45.64 2.93
N SER A 971 16.71 46.84 3.50
CA SER A 971 16.98 47.03 4.94
C SER A 971 15.89 46.50 5.87
N THR A 972 14.72 46.13 5.34
CA THR A 972 13.56 45.62 6.08
C THR A 972 13.29 44.13 5.82
N SER A 973 14.15 43.48 5.05
CA SER A 973 14.13 42.04 4.81
C SER A 973 14.63 41.28 6.05
N LEU A 974 14.05 40.13 6.35
CA LEU A 974 14.48 39.26 7.45
C LEU A 974 14.61 37.81 6.96
N LEU A 975 15.73 37.17 7.23
CA LEU A 975 15.82 35.70 7.26
C LEU A 975 15.76 35.26 8.72
N LYS A 976 14.78 34.43 9.07
CA LYS A 976 14.60 33.90 10.41
C LYS A 976 14.80 32.40 10.43
N LEU A 977 15.88 31.96 11.06
CA LEU A 977 16.27 30.56 11.19
C LEU A 977 15.80 30.00 12.53
N THR A 978 14.50 29.69 12.65
CA THR A 978 14.00 28.95 13.82
C THR A 978 14.69 27.57 13.91
N HIS A 979 15.00 26.99 12.75
CA HIS A 979 15.87 25.83 12.58
C HIS A 979 17.05 26.17 11.65
N PRO A 980 18.18 25.46 11.77
CA PRO A 980 19.34 25.66 10.89
C PRO A 980 19.01 25.54 9.41
N TRP A 981 19.76 26.29 8.59
CA TRP A 981 19.85 26.09 7.15
C TRP A 981 21.18 25.42 6.84
N ASN A 982 21.16 24.21 6.31
CA ASN A 982 22.35 23.39 6.07
C ASN A 982 22.47 23.03 4.59
N ASN A 983 22.95 23.98 3.79
CA ASN A 983 23.27 23.73 2.39
C ASN A 983 24.62 24.37 2.02
N PRO A 984 25.72 23.59 2.01
CA PRO A 984 27.06 24.10 1.70
C PRO A 984 27.24 24.51 0.22
N ASP A 985 26.25 24.29 -0.63
CA ASP A 985 26.26 24.72 -2.03
C ASP A 985 25.41 25.99 -2.24
N ALA A 986 24.68 26.45 -1.22
CA ALA A 986 23.78 27.59 -1.33
C ALA A 986 24.48 28.94 -1.21
N ALA A 987 23.90 29.95 -1.87
CA ALA A 987 24.34 31.35 -1.78
C ALA A 987 23.40 32.20 -0.91
N LEU A 988 23.95 32.93 0.06
CA LEU A 988 23.25 33.93 0.85
C LEU A 988 23.67 35.35 0.44
N VAL A 989 22.77 36.12 -0.16
CA VAL A 989 23.04 37.49 -0.60
C VAL A 989 22.34 38.49 0.33
N VAL A 990 23.11 39.30 1.06
CA VAL A 990 22.61 40.33 1.98
C VAL A 990 22.87 41.72 1.41
N GLN A 991 21.95 42.21 0.57
CA GLN A 991 21.99 43.60 0.07
C GLN A 991 21.51 44.60 1.14
N GLY A 992 20.59 44.17 2.00
CA GLY A 992 20.17 44.83 3.23
C GLY A 992 19.30 43.87 4.03
N GLY A 993 19.04 44.19 5.30
CA GLY A 993 18.10 43.41 6.14
C GLY A 993 18.75 42.86 7.40
N THR A 994 18.06 41.95 8.06
CA THR A 994 18.49 41.31 9.31
C THR A 994 18.53 39.80 9.16
N LEU A 995 19.56 39.18 9.75
CA LEU A 995 19.67 37.74 9.92
C LEU A 995 19.33 37.38 11.37
N ASP A 996 18.26 36.63 11.60
CA ASP A 996 17.96 36.04 12.90
C ASP A 996 18.46 34.59 12.87
N LEU A 997 19.63 34.36 13.48
CA LEU A 997 20.37 33.09 13.43
C LEU A 997 19.76 31.99 14.30
N GLY A 998 18.75 32.31 15.13
CA GLY A 998 18.19 31.39 16.10
C GLY A 998 19.21 30.95 17.16
N GLU A 999 19.06 29.73 17.67
CA GLU A 999 19.98 29.09 18.64
C GLU A 999 20.82 27.96 18.00
N GLY A 1000 20.62 27.71 16.70
CA GLY A 1000 21.24 26.61 15.95
C GLY A 1000 22.51 27.01 15.20
N HIS A 1001 23.09 26.04 14.48
CA HIS A 1001 24.27 26.24 13.65
C HIS A 1001 23.92 25.97 12.19
N SER A 1002 23.92 27.03 11.37
CA SER A 1002 23.63 26.96 9.94
C SER A 1002 24.91 26.95 9.10
N VAL A 1003 24.85 26.34 7.92
CA VAL A 1003 25.96 26.24 6.96
C VAL A 1003 25.49 26.65 5.57
N VAL A 1004 26.18 27.59 4.96
CA VAL A 1004 25.98 28.03 3.57
C VAL A 1004 27.29 28.02 2.79
N GLY A 1005 27.20 27.87 1.47
CA GLY A 1005 28.36 27.84 0.59
C GLY A 1005 29.03 29.19 0.41
N THR A 1006 28.27 30.18 -0.03
CA THR A 1006 28.79 31.54 -0.21
C THR A 1006 27.90 32.56 0.47
N MET A 1007 28.50 33.65 0.92
CA MET A 1007 27.78 34.79 1.45
C MET A 1007 28.30 36.07 0.79
N GLU A 1008 27.40 36.90 0.26
CA GLU A 1008 27.71 38.20 -0.31
C GLU A 1008 27.07 39.31 0.52
N HIS A 1009 27.83 40.36 0.84
CA HIS A 1009 27.32 41.58 1.44
C HIS A 1009 27.85 42.82 0.72
N ALA A 1010 26.95 43.73 0.37
CA ALA A 1010 27.29 44.99 -0.32
C ALA A 1010 28.13 44.82 -1.60
N GLY A 1011 27.93 43.74 -2.36
CA GLY A 1011 28.67 43.47 -3.59
C GLY A 1011 30.02 42.78 -3.39
N ALA A 1012 30.36 42.36 -2.17
CA ALA A 1012 31.61 41.66 -1.85
C ALA A 1012 31.33 40.33 -1.15
N LEU A 1013 32.17 39.33 -1.43
CA LEU A 1013 32.12 38.04 -0.73
C LEU A 1013 32.60 38.19 0.71
N VAL A 1014 31.84 37.61 1.64
CA VAL A 1014 32.22 37.44 3.03
C VAL A 1014 33.19 36.25 3.10
N PRO A 1015 34.36 36.37 3.76
CA PRO A 1015 35.32 35.28 3.85
C PRO A 1015 34.73 33.99 4.44
N ALA A 1016 35.27 32.83 4.09
CA ALA A 1016 34.89 31.58 4.74
C ALA A 1016 35.22 31.64 6.24
N GLY A 1017 34.32 31.13 7.07
CA GLY A 1017 34.42 31.24 8.52
C GLY A 1017 33.09 30.98 9.21
N THR A 1018 33.14 30.86 10.54
CA THR A 1018 31.94 30.78 11.37
C THR A 1018 31.73 32.13 12.03
N TYR A 1019 30.53 32.67 11.88
CA TYR A 1019 30.14 34.00 12.33
C TYR A 1019 29.01 33.90 13.33
N ASP A 1020 29.15 34.54 14.48
CA ASP A 1020 28.03 34.84 15.37
C ASP A 1020 27.38 36.19 15.03
N SER A 1021 26.36 36.59 15.79
CA SER A 1021 25.67 37.87 15.56
C SER A 1021 26.56 39.11 15.79
N ALA A 1022 27.59 39.02 16.64
CA ALA A 1022 28.55 40.09 16.86
C ALA A 1022 29.57 40.18 15.72
N ASP A 1023 30.03 39.04 15.19
CA ASP A 1023 30.93 38.97 14.03
C ASP A 1023 30.26 39.57 12.79
N LEU A 1024 29.01 39.19 12.51
CA LEU A 1024 28.22 39.74 11.41
C LEU A 1024 27.99 41.25 11.56
N ALA A 1025 27.72 41.72 12.78
CA ALA A 1025 27.57 43.15 13.06
C ALA A 1025 28.87 43.93 12.82
N ALA A 1026 30.04 43.35 13.10
CA ALA A 1026 31.34 43.98 12.87
C ALA A 1026 31.65 44.21 11.38
N ILE A 1027 31.08 43.40 10.49
CA ILE A 1027 31.20 43.54 9.03
C ILE A 1027 30.00 44.26 8.38
N GLY A 1028 29.11 44.84 9.18
CA GLY A 1028 28.00 45.69 8.70
C GLY A 1028 26.69 44.95 8.41
N ILE A 1029 26.59 43.67 8.74
CA ILE A 1029 25.38 42.86 8.56
C ILE A 1029 24.58 42.87 9.86
N ALA A 1030 23.32 43.32 9.82
CA ALA A 1030 22.48 43.26 11.00
C ALA A 1030 22.13 41.81 11.32
N ALA A 1031 22.46 41.34 12.52
CA ALA A 1031 22.16 40.00 12.98
C ALA A 1031 21.63 40.01 14.41
N THR A 1032 20.77 39.04 14.75
CA THR A 1032 20.20 38.84 16.08
C THR A 1032 20.27 37.37 16.49
N SER A 1033 20.08 37.11 17.80
CA SER A 1033 20.09 35.77 18.43
C SER A 1033 21.49 35.13 18.57
N GLY A 1034 21.58 34.03 19.33
CA GLY A 1034 22.85 33.45 19.83
C GLY A 1034 23.48 32.33 18.98
N GLY A 1035 22.86 31.97 17.86
CA GLY A 1035 23.33 30.91 16.94
C GLY A 1035 24.53 31.32 16.08
N PHE A 1036 24.96 30.39 15.23
CA PHE A 1036 26.14 30.53 14.36
C PHE A 1036 25.78 30.30 12.89
N LEU A 1037 26.46 31.03 12.00
CA LEU A 1037 26.44 30.81 10.56
C LEU A 1037 27.85 30.50 10.06
N THR A 1038 28.07 29.32 9.50
CA THR A 1038 29.29 28.99 8.77
C THR A 1038 29.11 29.30 7.29
N VAL A 1039 29.99 30.13 6.76
CA VAL A 1039 30.26 30.25 5.33
C VAL A 1039 31.41 29.30 5.03
N SER A 1040 31.14 28.21 4.30
CA SER A 1040 32.20 27.28 3.92
C SER A 1040 33.10 27.90 2.84
N GLU A 1041 34.34 27.41 2.71
CA GLU A 1041 35.08 27.63 1.47
C GLU A 1041 34.27 27.02 0.33
N PRO A 1042 34.13 27.68 -0.84
CA PRO A 1042 33.52 27.03 -1.97
C PRO A 1042 34.28 25.73 -2.20
N LEU A 1043 33.56 24.59 -2.28
CA LEU A 1043 34.14 23.42 -2.91
C LEU A 1043 34.75 23.91 -4.23
N ALA A 1044 36.02 23.61 -4.46
CA ALA A 1044 36.72 23.99 -5.68
C ALA A 1044 36.01 23.33 -6.87
N GLY A 1045 35.01 24.03 -7.36
CA GLY A 1045 34.00 23.63 -8.32
C GLY A 1045 33.21 24.88 -8.67
N GLY A 1046 33.94 25.93 -9.07
CA GLY A 1046 33.32 27.06 -9.73
C GLY A 1046 32.52 26.53 -10.91
N VAL A 1047 31.27 26.99 -11.02
CA VAL A 1047 30.38 26.98 -12.19
C VAL A 1047 31.00 26.24 -13.38
N SER A 1048 30.54 25.01 -13.66
CA SER A 1048 31.13 24.20 -14.73
C SER A 1048 31.10 25.00 -16.04
N ALA A 1049 32.17 24.96 -16.82
CA ALA A 1049 32.19 25.60 -18.14
C ALA A 1049 31.07 25.04 -19.06
N TYR A 1050 30.54 23.85 -18.72
CA TYR A 1050 29.29 23.31 -19.24
C TYR A 1050 28.07 24.18 -18.94
N ALA A 1051 27.90 24.69 -17.71
CA ALA A 1051 26.76 25.50 -17.33
C ALA A 1051 26.72 26.84 -18.11
N ASP A 1052 27.88 27.45 -18.33
CA ASP A 1052 28.01 28.64 -19.17
C ASP A 1052 27.76 28.32 -20.65
N TRP A 1053 28.25 27.18 -21.13
CA TRP A 1053 28.05 26.71 -22.49
C TRP A 1053 26.57 26.40 -22.78
N ILE A 1054 25.90 25.59 -21.95
CA ILE A 1054 24.49 25.20 -22.19
C ILE A 1054 23.55 26.40 -22.04
N ALA A 1055 23.91 27.38 -21.19
CA ALA A 1055 23.17 28.63 -21.06
C ALA A 1055 23.29 29.54 -22.30
N SER A 1056 24.28 29.33 -23.16
CA SER A 1056 24.47 30.09 -24.40
C SER A 1056 23.49 29.72 -25.51
N PHE A 1057 22.69 28.66 -25.34
CA PHE A 1057 21.68 28.19 -26.29
C PHE A 1057 20.26 28.58 -25.82
N PRO A 1058 19.75 29.76 -26.20
CA PRO A 1058 18.45 30.26 -25.73
C PRO A 1058 17.25 29.45 -26.25
N ALA A 1059 17.44 28.61 -27.28
CA ALA A 1059 16.42 27.72 -27.80
C ALA A 1059 16.10 26.55 -26.85
N ILE A 1060 17.02 26.21 -25.93
CA ILE A 1060 16.81 25.19 -24.90
C ILE A 1060 16.12 25.86 -23.71
N GLY A 1061 14.78 25.82 -23.76
CA GLY A 1061 13.92 26.61 -22.90
C GLY A 1061 13.75 26.06 -21.49
N SER A 1062 13.80 24.73 -21.29
CA SER A 1062 13.57 24.14 -19.98
C SER A 1062 14.87 23.81 -19.23
N PRO A 1063 14.91 23.96 -17.89
CA PRO A 1063 16.06 23.51 -17.08
C PRO A 1063 16.33 22.00 -17.19
N ALA A 1064 15.29 21.18 -17.41
CA ALA A 1064 15.41 19.73 -17.57
C ALA A 1064 16.17 19.36 -18.85
N GLU A 1065 15.93 20.08 -19.95
CA GLU A 1065 16.66 19.90 -21.20
C GLU A 1065 18.12 20.38 -21.12
N ARG A 1066 18.53 21.08 -20.05
CA ARG A 1066 19.92 21.54 -19.86
C ARG A 1066 20.78 20.57 -19.03
N GLY A 1067 20.25 19.41 -18.68
CA GLY A 1067 20.99 18.38 -17.93
C GLY A 1067 22.03 17.64 -18.79
N TYR A 1068 23.07 17.08 -18.17
CA TYR A 1068 24.14 16.34 -18.86
C TYR A 1068 23.64 15.18 -19.74
N LEU A 1069 22.55 14.52 -19.33
CA LEU A 1069 21.97 13.38 -20.01
C LEU A 1069 20.76 13.73 -20.90
N ALA A 1070 20.38 15.00 -20.95
CA ALA A 1070 19.28 15.46 -21.79
C ALA A 1070 19.72 15.58 -23.26
N ASP A 1071 18.75 15.48 -24.16
CA ASP A 1071 18.88 15.49 -25.62
C ASP A 1071 17.74 16.39 -26.16
N PRO A 1072 17.94 17.73 -26.17
CA PRO A 1072 16.88 18.70 -26.47
C PRO A 1072 16.42 18.68 -27.92
N ASP A 1073 17.30 18.33 -28.83
CA ASP A 1073 17.07 18.31 -30.27
C ASP A 1073 16.68 16.91 -30.80
N HIS A 1074 16.66 15.91 -29.91
CA HIS A 1074 16.28 14.52 -30.14
C HIS A 1074 17.15 13.82 -31.19
N ASP A 1075 18.44 14.17 -31.25
CA ASP A 1075 19.40 13.60 -32.19
C ASP A 1075 20.12 12.33 -31.66
N LYS A 1076 19.79 11.95 -30.41
CA LYS A 1076 20.31 10.82 -29.63
C LYS A 1076 21.70 11.04 -29.04
N TYR A 1077 22.25 12.25 -29.09
CA TYR A 1077 23.46 12.61 -28.36
C TYR A 1077 23.11 13.43 -27.12
N PRO A 1078 23.52 12.99 -25.92
CA PRO A 1078 23.30 13.80 -24.73
C PRO A 1078 24.17 15.06 -24.72
N ASN A 1079 23.67 16.14 -24.12
CA ASN A 1079 24.36 17.42 -23.99
C ASN A 1079 25.82 17.31 -23.50
N LEU A 1080 26.17 16.32 -22.66
CA LEU A 1080 27.53 16.11 -22.17
C LEU A 1080 28.51 15.70 -23.30
N ILE A 1081 28.06 14.89 -24.25
CA ILE A 1081 28.85 14.51 -25.45
C ILE A 1081 28.98 15.71 -26.38
N GLU A 1082 27.89 16.45 -26.54
CA GLU A 1082 27.84 17.63 -27.39
C GLU A 1082 28.74 18.75 -26.88
N TYR A 1083 28.75 18.98 -25.57
CA TYR A 1083 29.70 19.90 -24.93
C TYR A 1083 31.14 19.47 -25.15
N LEU A 1084 31.45 18.17 -24.97
CA LEU A 1084 32.80 17.67 -25.15
C LEU A 1084 33.30 17.91 -26.58
N LEU A 1085 32.43 17.69 -27.57
CA LEU A 1085 32.76 17.76 -29.00
C LEU A 1085 32.46 19.11 -29.64
N ASP A 1086 32.00 20.10 -28.87
CA ASP A 1086 31.66 21.46 -29.33
C ASP A 1086 30.57 21.47 -30.43
N SER A 1087 29.49 20.68 -30.25
CA SER A 1087 28.29 20.70 -31.11
C SER A 1087 27.18 21.62 -30.58
N ASP A 1088 26.12 21.81 -31.37
CA ASP A 1088 24.98 22.67 -31.01
C ASP A 1088 23.81 21.82 -30.50
N PRO A 1089 23.54 21.80 -29.17
CA PRO A 1089 22.50 20.98 -28.54
C PRO A 1089 21.07 21.42 -28.84
N SER A 1090 20.89 22.50 -29.61
CA SER A 1090 19.59 23.01 -30.02
C SER A 1090 19.22 22.67 -31.47
N SER A 1091 20.10 21.95 -32.17
CA SER A 1091 19.97 21.68 -33.59
C SER A 1091 20.52 20.30 -33.90
N SER A 1092 19.71 19.47 -34.56
CA SER A 1092 20.00 18.08 -34.97
C SER A 1092 21.10 17.95 -36.05
N SER A 1093 22.15 18.74 -35.93
CA SER A 1093 23.30 18.88 -36.81
C SER A 1093 24.16 17.61 -36.80
N GLY A 1094 23.99 16.77 -35.77
CA GLY A 1094 24.86 15.66 -35.42
C GLY A 1094 26.22 16.12 -34.89
N ILE A 1095 26.92 15.24 -34.19
CA ILE A 1095 28.28 15.50 -33.69
C ILE A 1095 29.31 15.62 -34.84
N PRO A 1096 30.38 16.42 -34.66
CA PRO A 1096 31.47 16.51 -35.64
C PRO A 1096 32.00 15.13 -36.05
N ALA A 1097 32.17 14.93 -37.36
CA ALA A 1097 32.58 13.64 -37.89
C ALA A 1097 33.96 13.21 -37.34
N ILE A 1098 34.02 12.00 -36.77
CA ILE A 1098 35.29 11.35 -36.43
C ILE A 1098 36.00 11.04 -37.75
N GLU A 1099 37.11 11.73 -38.00
CA GLU A 1099 37.94 11.47 -39.16
C GLU A 1099 38.61 10.12 -39.00
N TRP A 1100 38.52 9.26 -40.02
CA TRP A 1100 39.30 8.03 -40.05
C TRP A 1100 40.12 7.94 -41.33
N LEU A 1101 41.35 7.42 -41.20
CA LEU A 1101 42.29 7.26 -42.30
C LEU A 1101 43.05 5.94 -42.15
N GLU A 1102 43.15 5.18 -43.24
CA GLU A 1102 44.14 4.10 -43.33
C GLU A 1102 45.54 4.70 -43.54
N THR A 1103 46.43 4.47 -42.59
CA THR A 1103 47.84 4.87 -42.69
C THR A 1103 48.71 3.66 -42.94
N SER A 1104 49.96 3.87 -43.38
CA SER A 1104 50.92 2.77 -43.57
C SER A 1104 51.27 1.99 -42.28
N GLY A 1105 50.81 2.44 -41.11
CA GLY A 1105 51.06 1.84 -39.79
C GLY A 1105 49.82 1.39 -39.01
N GLY A 1106 48.60 1.59 -39.53
CA GLY A 1106 47.37 1.29 -38.79
C GLY A 1106 46.14 2.09 -39.23
N ILE A 1107 45.01 1.88 -38.55
CA ILE A 1107 43.78 2.69 -38.69
C ILE A 1107 43.88 3.86 -37.71
N LEU A 1108 43.85 5.09 -38.23
CA LEU A 1108 43.84 6.32 -37.44
C LEU A 1108 42.40 6.83 -37.28
N PHE A 1109 41.97 7.10 -36.05
CA PHE A 1109 40.75 7.86 -35.72
C PHE A 1109 41.14 9.19 -35.11
N ARG A 1110 40.45 10.27 -35.46
CA ARG A 1110 40.70 11.59 -34.91
C ARG A 1110 39.41 12.33 -34.58
N PHE A 1111 39.38 12.97 -33.41
CA PHE A 1111 38.34 13.90 -32.99
C PHE A 1111 38.96 15.05 -32.20
N THR A 1112 38.24 16.16 -32.12
CA THR A 1112 38.62 17.32 -31.32
C THR A 1112 37.69 17.43 -30.12
N ARG A 1113 38.24 17.67 -28.93
CA ARG A 1113 37.46 17.89 -27.71
C ARG A 1113 37.83 19.20 -27.02
N VAL A 1114 36.90 19.82 -26.31
CA VAL A 1114 37.17 20.98 -25.45
C VAL A 1114 38.06 20.59 -24.26
N LYS A 1115 38.86 21.53 -23.75
CA LYS A 1115 39.60 21.33 -22.51
C LYS A 1115 38.75 21.74 -21.32
N ASP A 1116 38.26 20.75 -20.58
CA ASP A 1116 37.57 20.96 -19.31
C ASP A 1116 38.12 19.98 -18.27
N ALA A 1117 38.58 20.51 -17.13
CA ALA A 1117 39.09 19.70 -16.03
C ALA A 1117 37.98 18.94 -15.27
N THR A 1118 36.72 19.36 -15.45
CA THR A 1118 35.53 18.75 -14.88
C THR A 1118 35.00 17.59 -15.72
N ILE A 1119 35.60 17.30 -16.89
CA ILE A 1119 35.19 16.18 -17.75
C ILE A 1119 36.38 15.27 -18.05
N THR A 1120 36.17 13.98 -17.80
CA THR A 1120 37.10 12.93 -18.21
C THR A 1120 36.56 12.25 -19.47
N SER A 1121 37.38 12.15 -20.51
CA SER A 1121 37.06 11.35 -21.70
C SER A 1121 38.13 10.30 -21.97
N VAL A 1122 37.70 9.06 -22.16
CA VAL A 1122 38.58 7.90 -22.39
C VAL A 1122 38.14 7.19 -23.67
N VAL A 1123 39.10 6.88 -24.54
CA VAL A 1123 38.83 6.01 -25.69
C VAL A 1123 38.94 4.57 -25.21
N GLU A 1124 37.90 3.78 -25.44
CA GLU A 1124 37.86 2.37 -25.10
C GLU A 1124 37.77 1.53 -26.35
N THR A 1125 38.29 0.31 -26.27
CA THR A 1125 38.18 -0.70 -27.32
C THR A 1125 37.64 -2.01 -26.78
N SER A 1126 36.95 -2.75 -27.65
CA SER A 1126 36.48 -4.10 -27.34
C SER A 1126 36.51 -5.00 -28.57
N ALA A 1127 36.63 -6.30 -28.35
CA ALA A 1127 36.45 -7.32 -29.38
C ALA A 1127 34.96 -7.55 -29.72
N ASP A 1128 34.06 -7.17 -28.81
CA ASP A 1128 32.61 -7.38 -28.89
C ASP A 1128 31.88 -6.16 -28.32
N PRO A 1129 31.01 -5.47 -29.08
CA PRO A 1129 30.29 -4.30 -28.58
C PRO A 1129 29.37 -4.59 -27.38
N ALA A 1130 28.96 -5.85 -27.18
CA ALA A 1130 28.18 -6.30 -26.03
C ALA A 1130 29.04 -6.84 -24.86
N GLY A 1131 30.36 -6.94 -25.04
CA GLY A 1131 31.30 -7.46 -24.06
C GLY A 1131 31.94 -6.38 -23.18
N GLU A 1132 33.00 -6.77 -22.44
CA GLU A 1132 33.78 -5.83 -21.65
C GLU A 1132 34.56 -4.86 -22.55
N TRP A 1133 34.63 -3.60 -22.12
CA TRP A 1133 35.37 -2.54 -22.79
C TRP A 1133 36.62 -2.21 -21.99
N SER A 1134 37.75 -2.02 -22.68
CA SER A 1134 39.04 -1.70 -22.05
C SER A 1134 39.59 -0.41 -22.62
N ASP A 1135 40.24 0.40 -21.79
CA ASP A 1135 40.91 1.62 -22.22
C ASP A 1135 41.90 1.33 -23.37
N ALA A 1136 41.87 2.15 -24.40
CA ALA A 1136 42.80 2.04 -25.52
C ALA A 1136 44.24 2.22 -25.02
N ALA A 1137 45.16 1.41 -25.56
CA ALA A 1137 46.54 1.45 -25.10
C ALA A 1137 47.13 2.88 -25.26
N PRO A 1138 47.82 3.43 -24.25
CA PRO A 1138 48.36 4.79 -24.32
C PRO A 1138 49.28 5.03 -25.52
N ALA A 1139 49.96 4.00 -26.00
CA ALA A 1139 50.81 4.05 -27.19
C ALA A 1139 50.03 4.29 -28.50
N TRP A 1140 48.72 4.09 -28.50
CA TRP A 1140 47.85 4.36 -29.65
C TRP A 1140 47.38 5.82 -29.68
N ILE A 1141 47.40 6.51 -28.55
CA ILE A 1141 46.81 7.83 -28.39
C ILE A 1141 47.92 8.89 -28.50
N SER A 1142 47.68 9.88 -29.35
CA SER A 1142 48.48 11.10 -29.41
C SER A 1142 47.54 12.30 -29.34
N GLU A 1143 47.91 13.28 -28.53
CA GLU A 1143 47.14 14.51 -28.34
C GLU A 1143 47.91 15.70 -28.90
N THR A 1144 47.21 16.54 -29.67
CA THR A 1144 47.74 17.83 -30.12
C THR A 1144 46.92 18.94 -29.48
N ASP A 1145 47.60 19.76 -28.69
CA ASP A 1145 47.00 20.86 -27.94
C ASP A 1145 46.81 22.11 -28.84
N HIS A 1146 45.59 22.66 -28.85
CA HIS A 1146 45.21 23.88 -29.58
C HIS A 1146 44.82 25.04 -28.68
N GLY A 1147 45.22 25.02 -27.40
CA GLY A 1147 44.85 26.00 -26.40
C GLY A 1147 43.56 25.60 -25.69
N GLY A 1148 42.39 25.98 -26.23
CA GLY A 1148 41.07 25.71 -25.63
C GLY A 1148 40.49 24.32 -25.97
N SER A 1149 41.10 23.61 -26.91
CA SER A 1149 40.71 22.26 -27.33
C SER A 1149 41.93 21.37 -27.56
N VAL A 1150 41.70 20.07 -27.65
CA VAL A 1150 42.71 19.05 -27.92
C VAL A 1150 42.23 18.15 -29.05
N THR A 1151 43.05 18.01 -30.07
CA THR A 1151 42.84 16.99 -31.11
C THR A 1151 43.42 15.68 -30.62
N VAL A 1152 42.57 14.67 -30.42
CA VAL A 1152 42.94 13.31 -30.02
C VAL A 1152 43.04 12.44 -31.27
N SER A 1153 44.20 11.83 -31.48
CA SER A 1153 44.49 10.93 -32.61
C SER A 1153 44.81 9.53 -32.08
N VAL A 1154 43.98 8.55 -32.41
CA VAL A 1154 44.09 7.14 -31.97
C VAL A 1154 44.52 6.28 -33.16
N THR A 1155 45.74 5.78 -33.14
CA THR A 1155 46.30 4.91 -34.20
C THR A 1155 46.30 3.46 -33.74
N ILE A 1156 45.40 2.66 -34.30
CA ILE A 1156 45.30 1.22 -34.02
C ILE A 1156 46.20 0.45 -35.00
N PRO A 1157 47.25 -0.26 -34.52
CA PRO A 1157 48.18 -0.97 -35.38
C PRO A 1157 47.51 -2.17 -36.09
N LEU A 1158 47.94 -2.46 -37.32
CA LEU A 1158 47.55 -3.65 -38.07
C LEU A 1158 48.68 -4.70 -38.08
N PRO A 1159 48.38 -6.02 -38.11
CA PRO A 1159 47.03 -6.62 -38.16
C PRO A 1159 46.28 -6.51 -36.83
N LEU A 1160 44.96 -6.43 -36.88
CA LEU A 1160 44.11 -6.44 -35.67
C LEU A 1160 44.19 -7.82 -35.00
N ASP A 1161 44.45 -7.83 -33.70
CA ASP A 1161 44.33 -9.00 -32.84
C ASP A 1161 43.48 -8.62 -31.62
N PRO A 1162 42.19 -8.99 -31.58
CA PRO A 1162 41.46 -9.88 -32.49
C PRO A 1162 41.09 -9.25 -33.85
N ALA A 1163 40.70 -10.07 -34.83
CA ALA A 1163 40.45 -9.68 -36.23
C ALA A 1163 39.34 -8.62 -36.44
N ARG A 1164 38.57 -8.31 -35.40
CA ARG A 1164 37.59 -7.23 -35.34
C ARG A 1164 37.76 -6.50 -34.02
N LEU A 1165 37.75 -5.18 -34.07
CA LEU A 1165 37.91 -4.31 -32.91
C LEU A 1165 36.92 -3.15 -33.03
N PHE A 1166 36.19 -2.89 -31.96
CA PHE A 1166 35.27 -1.77 -31.80
C PHE A 1166 35.93 -0.72 -30.92
N ALA A 1167 35.67 0.56 -31.19
CA ALA A 1167 36.16 1.67 -30.38
C ALA A 1167 35.00 2.60 -30.02
N ARG A 1168 35.00 3.14 -28.80
CA ARG A 1168 34.04 4.16 -28.36
C ARG A 1168 34.73 5.22 -27.51
N LEU A 1169 34.08 6.38 -27.39
CA LEU A 1169 34.47 7.43 -26.47
C LEU A 1169 33.57 7.38 -25.24
N ARG A 1170 34.13 7.06 -24.07
CA ARG A 1170 33.43 7.18 -22.79
C ARG A 1170 33.70 8.55 -22.19
N VAL A 1171 32.64 9.25 -21.79
CA VAL A 1171 32.71 10.60 -21.25
C VAL A 1171 32.03 10.61 -19.88
N MET A 1172 32.68 11.23 -18.89
CA MET A 1172 32.23 11.29 -17.52
C MET A 1172 32.41 12.72 -17.01
N ALA A 1173 31.37 13.28 -16.40
CA ALA A 1173 31.51 14.48 -15.58
C ALA A 1173 32.11 14.06 -14.22
N ASN A 1174 33.12 14.80 -13.75
CA ASN A 1174 33.87 14.53 -12.53
C ASN A 1174 33.24 15.18 -11.29
#